data_AF-A0A9D5THA6-F1
#
_entry.id   AF-A0A9D5THA6-F1
#
_cell.length_a   1.000
_cell.length_b   1.000
_cell.length_c   1.000
_cell.angle_alpha   90.00
_cell.angle_beta   90.00
_cell.angle_gamma   90.00
#
_symmetry.space_group_name_H-M   'P 1'
#
loop_
_entity.id
_entity.type
_entity.pdbx_description
1 polymer ?
#
loop_
_entity_poly.entity_id
_entity_poly.type
_entity_poly.pdbx_seq_one_letter_code
_entity_poly.pdbx_strand_id
1 'polypeptide(L)'
;MKMTLKKWMAWLCCVALLATLLPMSVFAAEGPLSASKFVRNGVLTLTEDTQLSAFGAALKTKGEYTLDLNGHILTGPEAPFVMVGNGVTLTVRDSAGGGELRGIESGVCMIDVQRGGKLVLESGKLAGHTCTTEGGAIYNAGTVEIRGGEISGNTAKMGGAIFVEENTSTLISGGVITDNTATYRGGAIGTAEANLSGESVYPVVEISGGEITGNKTMDKGANLYLHTSRVTVSGGTIGRGLVWNTAKNEFATVEGAGDSWLRGCVINLSGGAVEELTIRPENGNHNTTLTITGAPVVDNLYTTLDIGDSTTVSSVGSLTGRAYVKSSAKLTVAEGDTTVKESGSYIYEASASAPSEEPVLPITNLVMQPGSDMTKRNFTWYSQSGEAGYITYARTADLYNGTFPANAVKVAATRDGDKSLRSGFYNNKATVDNLTPGTSYTYQVSNGGDKSEMYTFRVGEKTEEFSFVFLGDPQLGQPSTPLYRQKDGWDRTLNQLTTDPIFADADFWVSAGDQITANADHATHANMYDALLNNEWIPTVAMSTLVGNHDNGSKGDHYQHFNEPGYIVNPATGKYYGHTVTAGDTNMVGADYWYTYNSVLFVCLNVNDFDWGRTAATHAGSYRNRNRQAAEYHLEFIDKVLELNKDNTDIKWKVVVYHESPYGSSYHNNFTRDSGGEYTTRPEQYMFVDMRQFLLPGIDARGFDVILSGHDHTYTRTHVMNHVDESVNDMYYGNEYATALNNTAEDGTNYYTYADGTTSPTYVSWTDLNGTTHTNTKLASVPVKVTAPTGVLHITASSSSGSSRNADDYVHPMALVTVSGKEVDRQAVLVEVTDNTLTFTNYALGSTTEDYVLAENVLDTFTIEKTPGEDEPAADKTFADVEGHWAKQAVDYVVANGIMSGYNADKFGPDDTLNRAMVVQVLYNREGQPALNGLTHSFSDVPTGQWYNNAVTWGSANKVVSGYGGGLFKPEDAVTVEQVAVILRNYSGGPDGNGDLSGVGSYSGWAADALGWAVEAGILDNVPFTNATEQATRAQTAQMLMNFCKTTK
;
A
#
# COMPACT_ATOMS: atom_id res chain seq x y z
N MET A 1 58.33 -79.38 20.42
CA MET A 1 58.28 -80.18 19.17
C MET A 1 58.72 -79.30 18.00
N LYS A 2 59.47 -79.81 17.01
CA LYS A 2 59.97 -78.96 15.90
C LYS A 2 58.84 -78.58 14.94
N MET A 3 58.75 -77.30 14.56
CA MET A 3 58.08 -76.85 13.33
C MET A 3 59.01 -75.87 12.59
N THR A 4 58.92 -75.85 11.26
CA THR A 4 60.03 -75.45 10.38
C THR A 4 59.86 -74.08 9.72
N LEU A 5 61.00 -73.48 9.33
CA LEU A 5 61.15 -72.19 8.63
C LEU A 5 60.12 -71.90 7.52
N LYS A 6 59.65 -72.93 6.79
CA LYS A 6 58.62 -72.80 5.74
C LYS A 6 57.32 -72.11 6.18
N LYS A 7 56.97 -72.08 7.47
CA LYS A 7 55.79 -71.31 7.95
C LYS A 7 56.04 -69.81 8.14
N TRP A 8 57.28 -69.36 8.33
CA TRP A 8 57.59 -67.93 8.52
C TRP A 8 57.56 -67.15 7.20
N MET A 9 58.15 -67.69 6.13
CA MET A 9 58.11 -67.05 4.81
C MET A 9 56.69 -66.98 4.21
N ALA A 10 55.85 -67.99 4.49
CA ALA A 10 54.44 -67.96 4.07
C ALA A 10 53.67 -66.79 4.71
N TRP A 11 53.95 -66.46 5.98
CA TRP A 11 53.28 -65.35 6.67
C TRP A 11 53.76 -63.99 6.15
N LEU A 12 55.07 -63.82 5.97
CA LEU A 12 55.66 -62.59 5.39
C LEU A 12 55.20 -62.30 3.96
N CYS A 13 55.06 -63.33 3.10
CA CYS A 13 54.53 -63.13 1.74
C CYS A 13 53.03 -62.76 1.72
N CYS A 14 52.21 -63.27 2.64
CA CYS A 14 50.80 -62.87 2.74
C CYS A 14 50.65 -61.43 3.25
N VAL A 15 51.45 -61.02 4.25
CA VAL A 15 51.44 -59.63 4.75
C VAL A 15 51.92 -58.64 3.69
N ALA A 16 52.91 -59.02 2.86
CA ALA A 16 53.41 -58.17 1.78
C ALA A 16 52.38 -57.98 0.63
N LEU A 17 51.52 -58.97 0.36
CA LEU A 17 50.56 -58.89 -0.76
C LEU A 17 49.22 -58.23 -0.39
N LEU A 18 48.82 -58.21 0.90
CA LEU A 18 47.66 -57.40 1.34
C LEU A 18 47.97 -55.89 1.42
N ALA A 19 49.24 -55.49 1.38
CA ALA A 19 49.67 -54.10 1.58
C ALA A 19 49.44 -53.17 0.36
N THR A 20 48.72 -53.59 -0.67
CA THR A 20 48.53 -52.82 -1.92
C THR A 20 47.08 -52.69 -2.41
N LEU A 21 46.10 -53.34 -1.75
CA LEU A 21 44.67 -53.27 -2.11
C LEU A 21 43.77 -53.21 -0.86
N LEU A 22 44.03 -52.21 0.00
CA LEU A 22 43.11 -51.80 1.06
C LEU A 22 42.97 -50.26 1.03
N PRO A 23 41.75 -49.69 0.96
CA PRO A 23 41.55 -48.29 1.30
C PRO A 23 41.92 -48.09 2.78
N MET A 24 42.59 -46.99 3.10
CA MET A 24 43.16 -46.79 4.44
C MET A 24 42.07 -46.50 5.47
N SER A 25 41.90 -47.43 6.41
CA SER A 25 41.36 -47.24 7.76
C SER A 25 40.10 -46.36 7.88
N VAL A 26 38.93 -46.96 7.69
CA VAL A 26 37.69 -46.45 8.31
C VAL A 26 37.84 -46.51 9.83
N PHE A 27 37.66 -45.38 10.51
CA PHE A 27 37.63 -45.30 11.97
C PHE A 27 36.26 -44.79 12.43
N ALA A 28 35.46 -45.66 13.03
CA ALA A 28 34.33 -45.21 13.85
C ALA A 28 34.81 -44.24 14.95
N ALA A 29 33.94 -43.32 15.34
CA ALA A 29 34.24 -42.26 16.31
C ALA A 29 33.24 -42.30 17.47
N GLU A 30 33.34 -43.35 18.31
CA GLU A 30 32.67 -43.33 19.61
C GLU A 30 33.21 -42.15 20.43
N GLY A 31 32.38 -41.12 20.61
CA GLY A 31 32.74 -39.87 21.28
C GLY A 31 33.19 -38.76 20.33
N PRO A 32 33.23 -37.50 20.81
CA PRO A 32 33.32 -36.32 19.98
C PRO A 32 34.60 -36.23 19.14
N LEU A 33 34.46 -35.72 17.92
CA LEU A 33 35.51 -35.77 16.90
C LEU A 33 36.65 -34.79 17.21
N SER A 34 37.89 -35.21 16.96
CA SER A 34 39.10 -34.41 17.22
C SER A 34 40.16 -34.57 16.14
N ALA A 35 41.10 -33.61 16.11
CA ALA A 35 42.14 -33.42 15.09
C ALA A 35 42.89 -34.68 14.65
N SER A 36 43.17 -35.60 15.58
CA SER A 36 43.98 -36.79 15.35
C SER A 36 43.31 -37.82 14.44
N LYS A 37 42.01 -37.67 14.16
CA LYS A 37 41.25 -38.46 13.19
C LYS A 37 41.46 -38.01 11.73
N PHE A 38 41.89 -36.77 11.49
CA PHE A 38 42.21 -36.29 10.14
C PHE A 38 43.56 -36.87 9.68
N VAL A 39 43.51 -37.93 8.88
CA VAL A 39 44.69 -38.58 8.30
C VAL A 39 45.17 -37.77 7.09
N ARG A 40 46.46 -37.40 7.08
CA ARG A 40 47.09 -36.76 5.93
C ARG A 40 47.04 -37.69 4.71
N ASN A 41 46.57 -37.16 3.59
CA ASN A 41 46.29 -37.83 2.33
C ASN A 41 45.27 -38.99 2.51
N GLY A 42 44.30 -38.81 3.41
CA GLY A 42 43.24 -39.77 3.72
C GLY A 42 41.85 -39.13 3.82
N VAL A 43 40.83 -39.98 3.88
CA VAL A 43 39.42 -39.60 4.00
C VAL A 43 38.93 -39.91 5.42
N LEU A 44 38.33 -38.92 6.07
CA LEU A 44 37.53 -39.06 7.28
C LEU A 44 36.05 -39.12 6.87
N THR A 45 35.44 -40.30 6.97
CA THR A 45 34.01 -40.50 6.69
C THR A 45 33.22 -40.57 7.99
N LEU A 46 32.14 -39.79 8.10
CA LEU A 46 31.21 -39.86 9.23
C LEU A 46 30.34 -41.13 9.16
N THR A 47 29.98 -41.67 10.32
CA THR A 47 29.15 -42.88 10.45
C THR A 47 27.91 -42.67 11.33
N GLU A 48 27.78 -41.50 11.92
CA GLU A 48 26.69 -41.03 12.76
C GLU A 48 26.80 -39.50 12.91
N ASP A 49 25.71 -38.83 13.30
CA ASP A 49 25.73 -37.39 13.57
C ASP A 49 26.66 -37.09 14.76
N THR A 50 27.60 -36.16 14.58
CA THR A 50 28.74 -35.99 15.47
C THR A 50 28.92 -34.54 15.92
N GLN A 51 29.37 -34.34 17.16
CA GLN A 51 29.78 -33.04 17.69
C GLN A 51 31.32 -32.95 17.83
N LEU A 52 31.89 -31.81 17.45
CA LEU A 52 33.29 -31.45 17.70
C LEU A 52 33.43 -30.93 19.15
N SER A 53 34.13 -31.66 20.03
CA SER A 53 34.18 -31.30 21.46
C SER A 53 34.85 -29.97 21.79
N ALA A 54 35.78 -29.54 20.94
CA ALA A 54 36.42 -28.24 20.96
C ALA A 54 37.36 -28.16 19.75
N PHE A 55 37.32 -27.06 18.98
CA PHE A 55 38.43 -26.81 18.07
C PHE A 55 38.87 -25.35 17.90
N GLY A 56 39.99 -25.05 18.57
CA GLY A 56 41.08 -24.33 17.91
C GLY A 56 41.85 -25.26 16.95
N ALA A 57 41.12 -26.05 16.16
CA ALA A 57 41.59 -27.26 15.37
C ALA A 57 42.06 -26.42 14.09
N ALA A 58 43.37 -26.47 13.84
CA ALA A 58 43.95 -26.03 12.60
C ALA A 58 44.71 -27.19 11.96
N LEU A 59 44.34 -27.52 10.73
CA LEU A 59 45.11 -28.38 9.86
C LEU A 59 46.41 -27.64 9.51
N LYS A 60 47.43 -27.81 10.36
CA LYS A 60 48.74 -27.14 10.28
C LYS A 60 49.82 -28.00 9.62
N THR A 61 49.54 -29.28 9.36
CA THR A 61 50.47 -30.20 8.71
C THR A 61 50.19 -30.24 7.21
N LYS A 62 51.12 -29.75 6.40
CA LYS A 62 50.97 -29.67 4.94
C LYS A 62 50.58 -31.01 4.31
N GLY A 63 49.55 -31.02 3.47
CA GLY A 63 48.99 -32.23 2.86
C GLY A 63 47.53 -32.06 2.44
N GLU A 64 46.96 -33.12 1.88
CA GLU A 64 45.56 -33.18 1.45
C GLU A 64 44.73 -33.92 2.50
N TYR A 65 43.47 -33.53 2.70
CA TYR A 65 42.55 -34.13 3.66
C TYR A 65 41.14 -34.12 3.06
N THR A 66 40.35 -35.16 3.29
CA THR A 66 38.94 -35.18 2.89
C THR A 66 38.05 -35.43 4.09
N LEU A 67 37.05 -34.57 4.28
CA LEU A 67 35.88 -34.82 5.13
C LEU A 67 34.74 -35.30 4.23
N ASP A 68 34.18 -36.45 4.57
CA ASP A 68 33.06 -37.06 3.87
C ASP A 68 31.89 -37.21 4.85
N LEU A 69 30.87 -36.36 4.68
CA LEU A 69 29.75 -36.24 5.60
C LEU A 69 28.83 -37.47 5.55
N ASN A 70 28.78 -38.16 4.40
CA ASN A 70 28.09 -39.45 4.25
C ASN A 70 26.66 -39.45 4.85
N GLY A 71 25.89 -38.39 4.59
CA GLY A 71 24.50 -38.23 5.08
C GLY A 71 24.34 -37.81 6.54
N HIS A 72 25.42 -37.41 7.23
CA HIS A 72 25.42 -37.07 8.66
C HIS A 72 25.72 -35.60 8.96
N ILE A 73 25.23 -35.15 10.12
CA ILE A 73 25.40 -33.77 10.62
C ILE A 73 26.67 -33.66 11.48
N LEU A 74 27.49 -32.64 11.23
CA LEU A 74 28.67 -32.27 12.02
C LEU A 74 28.47 -30.90 12.67
N THR A 75 28.45 -30.87 14.01
CA THR A 75 28.25 -29.63 14.80
C THR A 75 29.53 -29.20 15.53
N GLY A 76 29.67 -27.90 15.81
CA GLY A 76 30.86 -27.33 16.48
C GLY A 76 30.59 -26.04 17.28
N PRO A 77 31.50 -25.67 18.21
CA PRO A 77 31.29 -24.58 19.18
C PRO A 77 31.73 -23.18 18.67
N GLU A 78 31.70 -22.16 19.53
CA GLU A 78 32.05 -20.72 19.31
C GLU A 78 33.32 -20.39 18.46
N ALA A 79 34.22 -21.35 18.23
CA ALA A 79 35.48 -21.18 17.49
C ALA A 79 35.41 -21.80 16.08
N PRO A 80 36.18 -21.33 15.08
CA PRO A 80 36.01 -21.79 13.71
C PRO A 80 36.22 -23.31 13.59
N PHE A 81 35.18 -24.01 13.12
CA PHE A 81 35.07 -25.47 13.18
C PHE A 81 36.27 -26.16 12.52
N VAL A 82 36.79 -25.57 11.44
CA VAL A 82 38.02 -26.01 10.77
C VAL A 82 38.85 -24.82 10.30
N MET A 83 40.06 -24.63 10.86
CA MET A 83 41.07 -23.78 10.25
C MET A 83 41.92 -24.58 9.24
N VAL A 84 41.97 -24.14 7.98
CA VAL A 84 42.76 -24.73 6.90
C VAL A 84 44.08 -23.98 6.75
N GLY A 85 45.17 -24.52 7.31
CA GLY A 85 46.46 -23.85 7.40
C GLY A 85 47.31 -23.83 6.12
N ASN A 86 48.39 -23.04 6.15
CA ASN A 86 49.33 -22.89 5.04
C ASN A 86 49.87 -24.23 4.50
N GLY A 87 49.59 -24.53 3.23
CA GLY A 87 49.98 -25.76 2.54
C GLY A 87 49.08 -26.97 2.81
N VAL A 88 47.88 -26.76 3.34
CA VAL A 88 46.82 -27.77 3.45
C VAL A 88 45.78 -27.59 2.34
N THR A 89 45.31 -28.70 1.78
CA THR A 89 44.04 -28.75 1.05
C THR A 89 43.03 -29.57 1.84
N LEU A 90 41.86 -29.01 2.13
CA LEU A 90 40.71 -29.71 2.68
C LEU A 90 39.63 -29.83 1.60
N THR A 91 39.19 -31.05 1.33
CA THR A 91 37.99 -31.33 0.53
C THR A 91 36.84 -31.69 1.46
N VAL A 92 35.69 -31.02 1.34
CA VAL A 92 34.43 -31.38 1.98
C VAL A 92 33.50 -31.94 0.91
N ARG A 93 32.89 -33.10 1.20
CA ARG A 93 31.92 -33.76 0.32
C ARG A 93 30.86 -34.50 1.15
N ASP A 94 29.80 -34.91 0.49
CA ASP A 94 28.79 -35.82 1.04
C ASP A 94 28.52 -36.95 0.04
N SER A 95 28.95 -38.16 0.39
CA SER A 95 28.81 -39.34 -0.47
C SER A 95 27.46 -40.06 -0.39
N ALA A 96 26.55 -39.68 0.54
CA ALA A 96 25.25 -40.35 0.69
C ALA A 96 24.04 -39.41 0.51
N GLY A 97 24.19 -38.10 0.75
CA GLY A 97 23.14 -37.10 0.62
C GLY A 97 22.49 -36.77 1.97
N GLY A 98 22.33 -35.47 2.24
CA GLY A 98 21.76 -34.93 3.49
C GLY A 98 22.78 -34.61 4.58
N GLY A 99 24.08 -34.74 4.31
CA GLY A 99 25.15 -34.39 5.24
C GLY A 99 25.39 -32.88 5.35
N GLU A 100 25.55 -32.39 6.57
CA GLU A 100 25.55 -30.96 6.90
C GLU A 100 26.66 -30.61 7.91
N LEU A 101 27.37 -29.50 7.71
CA LEU A 101 28.08 -28.80 8.79
C LEU A 101 27.13 -27.74 9.34
N ARG A 102 26.89 -27.72 10.65
CA ARG A 102 25.90 -26.81 11.25
C ARG A 102 26.38 -26.04 12.47
N GLY A 103 26.10 -24.74 12.45
CA GLY A 103 26.17 -23.88 13.64
C GLY A 103 25.34 -24.40 14.81
N ILE A 104 25.89 -24.26 16.02
CA ILE A 104 25.14 -24.41 17.30
C ILE A 104 25.40 -23.27 18.30
N GLU A 105 26.43 -22.44 18.09
CA GLU A 105 26.79 -21.29 18.93
C GLU A 105 27.23 -20.12 18.03
N SER A 106 26.91 -18.88 18.41
CA SER A 106 27.32 -17.69 17.65
C SER A 106 28.78 -17.32 17.94
N GLY A 107 29.58 -17.04 16.91
CA GLY A 107 31.02 -16.84 17.10
C GLY A 107 31.77 -16.34 15.86
N VAL A 108 32.79 -17.10 15.47
CA VAL A 108 33.59 -16.90 14.24
C VAL A 108 33.06 -17.81 13.12
N CYS A 109 33.44 -17.58 11.85
CA CYS A 109 33.08 -18.39 10.68
C CYS A 109 33.22 -19.91 10.89
N MET A 110 32.44 -20.73 10.17
CA MET A 110 32.56 -22.20 10.28
C MET A 110 33.92 -22.71 9.74
N ILE A 111 34.42 -22.15 8.63
CA ILE A 111 35.70 -22.55 8.03
C ILE A 111 36.59 -21.31 7.77
N ASP A 112 37.73 -21.25 8.46
CA ASP A 112 38.79 -20.26 8.25
C ASP A 112 39.86 -20.83 7.31
N VAL A 113 39.94 -20.32 6.09
CA VAL A 113 40.93 -20.74 5.10
C VAL A 113 42.13 -19.79 5.13
N GLN A 114 43.15 -20.14 5.91
CA GLN A 114 44.30 -19.25 6.19
C GLN A 114 45.24 -19.06 4.99
N ARG A 115 46.08 -18.02 5.00
CA ARG A 115 47.00 -17.68 3.90
C ARG A 115 47.87 -18.86 3.45
N GLY A 116 47.58 -19.37 2.25
CA GLY A 116 48.21 -20.52 1.60
C GLY A 116 47.56 -21.88 1.88
N GLY A 117 46.44 -21.93 2.60
CA GLY A 117 45.54 -23.08 2.68
C GLY A 117 44.48 -23.07 1.57
N LYS A 118 43.86 -24.22 1.32
CA LYS A 118 42.84 -24.41 0.28
C LYS A 118 41.64 -25.21 0.77
N LEU A 119 40.43 -24.71 0.53
CA LEU A 119 39.18 -25.44 0.68
C LEU A 119 38.63 -25.85 -0.69
N VAL A 120 38.02 -27.03 -0.77
CA VAL A 120 37.21 -27.49 -1.90
C VAL A 120 35.89 -28.03 -1.34
N LEU A 121 34.75 -27.48 -1.76
CA LEU A 121 33.42 -28.01 -1.46
C LEU A 121 32.87 -28.72 -2.71
N GLU A 122 32.71 -30.04 -2.63
CA GLU A 122 32.19 -30.87 -3.72
C GLU A 122 30.70 -31.21 -3.55
N SER A 123 30.23 -31.31 -2.30
CA SER A 123 28.87 -31.70 -1.92
C SER A 123 28.66 -31.56 -0.41
N GLY A 124 27.41 -31.66 0.05
CA GLY A 124 27.00 -31.41 1.43
C GLY A 124 26.57 -29.97 1.66
N LYS A 125 26.02 -29.70 2.85
CA LYS A 125 25.42 -28.42 3.25
C LYS A 125 26.24 -27.71 4.33
N LEU A 126 26.38 -26.39 4.24
CA LEU A 126 26.99 -25.53 5.28
C LEU A 126 25.92 -24.53 5.73
N ALA A 127 25.34 -24.69 6.93
CA ALA A 127 24.11 -23.98 7.27
C ALA A 127 23.94 -23.53 8.73
N GLY A 128 23.05 -22.55 8.88
CA GLY A 128 22.50 -22.10 10.17
C GLY A 128 23.50 -21.46 11.14
N HIS A 129 24.69 -21.07 10.67
CA HIS A 129 25.72 -20.50 11.54
C HIS A 129 25.63 -18.98 11.64
N THR A 130 25.91 -18.44 12.83
CA THR A 130 25.89 -17.00 13.10
C THR A 130 27.30 -16.52 13.43
N CYS A 131 27.98 -15.96 12.43
CA CYS A 131 29.24 -15.26 12.60
C CYS A 131 29.00 -13.82 13.07
N THR A 132 29.70 -13.41 14.12
CA THR A 132 29.70 -12.03 14.66
C THR A 132 30.66 -11.10 13.93
N THR A 133 31.54 -11.69 13.11
CA THR A 133 32.55 -11.04 12.27
C THR A 133 32.24 -11.36 10.80
N GLU A 134 33.26 -11.46 9.95
CA GLU A 134 33.09 -11.71 8.52
C GLU A 134 33.03 -13.21 8.19
N GLY A 135 32.31 -13.57 7.14
CA GLY A 135 32.18 -14.94 6.61
C GLY A 135 31.26 -15.81 7.46
N GLY A 136 29.97 -15.92 7.12
CA GLY A 136 29.03 -16.71 7.93
C GLY A 136 29.38 -18.20 7.93
N ALA A 137 29.51 -18.79 6.75
CA ALA A 137 30.05 -20.13 6.60
C ALA A 137 31.58 -20.14 6.42
N ILE A 138 32.13 -19.28 5.55
CA ILE A 138 33.54 -19.35 5.14
C ILE A 138 34.22 -17.98 5.23
N TYR A 139 35.35 -17.90 5.94
CA TYR A 139 36.31 -16.81 5.85
C TYR A 139 37.50 -17.25 4.98
N ASN A 140 37.77 -16.55 3.88
CA ASN A 140 38.79 -16.92 2.91
C ASN A 140 39.98 -15.95 2.91
N ALA A 141 41.04 -16.34 3.63
CA ALA A 141 42.37 -15.75 3.53
C ALA A 141 43.30 -16.52 2.57
N GLY A 142 42.80 -17.46 1.74
CA GLY A 142 43.62 -18.39 0.96
C GLY A 142 43.03 -18.73 -0.42
N THR A 143 42.46 -19.92 -0.57
CA THR A 143 41.83 -20.38 -1.81
C THR A 143 40.60 -21.22 -1.50
N VAL A 144 39.45 -20.89 -2.09
CA VAL A 144 38.20 -21.64 -1.96
C VAL A 144 37.72 -22.06 -3.35
N GLU A 145 37.41 -23.34 -3.53
CA GLU A 145 36.71 -23.85 -4.71
C GLU A 145 35.33 -24.41 -4.31
N ILE A 146 34.25 -23.80 -4.78
CA ILE A 146 32.89 -24.33 -4.69
C ILE A 146 32.56 -25.03 -6.02
N ARG A 147 32.34 -26.34 -5.97
CA ARG A 147 32.05 -27.20 -7.13
C ARG A 147 30.63 -27.80 -7.07
N GLY A 148 30.04 -27.80 -5.89
CA GLY A 148 28.74 -28.39 -5.58
C GLY A 148 28.41 -28.16 -4.11
N GLY A 149 27.30 -28.74 -3.65
CA GLY A 149 26.79 -28.52 -2.29
C GLY A 149 25.96 -27.25 -2.14
N GLU A 150 25.62 -26.94 -0.90
CA GLU A 150 24.73 -25.83 -0.52
C GLU A 150 25.36 -25.02 0.62
N ILE A 151 25.27 -23.69 0.55
CA ILE A 151 25.61 -22.80 1.67
C ILE A 151 24.39 -21.93 1.96
N SER A 152 23.71 -22.13 3.09
CA SER A 152 22.39 -21.53 3.32
C SER A 152 22.03 -21.14 4.74
N GLY A 153 21.27 -20.05 4.90
CA GLY A 153 20.73 -19.63 6.21
C GLY A 153 21.81 -19.20 7.21
N ASN A 154 23.02 -18.88 6.75
CA ASN A 154 24.10 -18.39 7.60
C ASN A 154 24.00 -16.86 7.75
N THR A 155 24.42 -16.34 8.90
CA THR A 155 24.42 -14.90 9.19
C THR A 155 25.84 -14.42 9.47
N ALA A 156 26.21 -13.23 8.98
CA ALA A 156 27.50 -12.59 9.24
C ALA A 156 27.39 -11.07 9.40
N LYS A 157 28.47 -10.44 9.87
CA LYS A 157 28.61 -8.98 9.77
C LYS A 157 28.90 -8.53 8.33
N MET A 158 29.70 -9.29 7.58
CA MET A 158 29.95 -9.12 6.13
C MET A 158 30.20 -10.49 5.49
N GLY A 159 29.74 -10.71 4.26
CA GLY A 159 29.86 -12.01 3.59
C GLY A 159 29.04 -13.09 4.31
N GLY A 160 27.71 -12.98 4.26
CA GLY A 160 26.78 -13.87 5.00
C GLY A 160 26.98 -15.35 4.68
N ALA A 161 27.39 -15.71 3.47
CA ALA A 161 27.94 -17.04 3.16
C ALA A 161 29.47 -17.05 3.21
N ILE A 162 30.13 -16.19 2.41
CA ILE A 162 31.59 -16.19 2.19
C ILE A 162 32.14 -14.78 2.31
N PHE A 163 33.24 -14.61 3.05
CA PHE A 163 34.06 -13.40 3.01
C PHE A 163 35.45 -13.68 2.40
N VAL A 164 35.99 -12.73 1.62
CA VAL A 164 37.18 -12.91 0.79
C VAL A 164 38.23 -11.81 1.09
N GLU A 165 39.38 -12.20 1.63
CA GLU A 165 40.47 -11.30 2.04
C GLU A 165 41.31 -10.83 0.83
N GLU A 166 42.13 -9.79 1.03
CA GLU A 166 43.09 -9.28 0.05
C GLU A 166 44.13 -10.32 -0.41
N ASN A 167 44.38 -10.39 -1.73
CA ASN A 167 45.28 -11.33 -2.39
C ASN A 167 44.89 -12.82 -2.17
N THR A 168 43.61 -13.13 -2.34
CA THR A 168 43.02 -14.47 -2.22
C THR A 168 42.11 -14.78 -3.42
N SER A 169 41.66 -16.04 -3.54
CA SER A 169 40.75 -16.45 -4.63
C SER A 169 39.59 -17.32 -4.14
N THR A 170 38.41 -17.04 -4.67
CA THR A 170 37.20 -17.86 -4.53
C THR A 170 36.72 -18.23 -5.94
N LEU A 171 36.63 -19.53 -6.24
CA LEU A 171 36.21 -20.05 -7.55
C LEU A 171 34.90 -20.81 -7.36
N ILE A 172 33.89 -20.51 -8.15
CA ILE A 172 32.55 -21.11 -8.09
C ILE A 172 32.23 -21.70 -9.47
N SER A 173 31.85 -22.97 -9.47
CA SER A 173 31.62 -23.78 -10.69
C SER A 173 30.37 -24.64 -10.61
N GLY A 174 29.69 -24.66 -9.47
CA GLY A 174 28.48 -25.42 -9.17
C GLY A 174 28.10 -25.22 -7.70
N GLY A 175 26.93 -25.75 -7.31
CA GLY A 175 26.36 -25.57 -5.97
C GLY A 175 25.41 -24.38 -5.87
N VAL A 176 24.78 -24.23 -4.70
CA VAL A 176 23.77 -23.20 -4.40
C VAL A 176 24.20 -22.38 -3.18
N ILE A 177 24.04 -21.06 -3.23
CA ILE A 177 24.25 -20.16 -2.10
C ILE A 177 22.98 -19.32 -1.92
N THR A 178 22.19 -19.60 -0.88
CA THR A 178 20.86 -18.98 -0.70
C THR A 178 20.46 -18.70 0.75
N ASP A 179 19.52 -17.79 0.98
CA ASP A 179 19.02 -17.40 2.32
C ASP A 179 20.09 -16.91 3.34
N ASN A 180 21.33 -16.64 2.92
CA ASN A 180 22.37 -16.12 3.82
C ASN A 180 22.18 -14.61 4.03
N THR A 181 22.46 -14.13 5.24
CA THR A 181 22.19 -12.75 5.66
C THR A 181 23.46 -12.04 6.12
N ALA A 182 23.64 -10.78 5.71
CA ALA A 182 24.70 -9.92 6.22
C ALA A 182 24.16 -8.64 6.88
N THR A 183 24.70 -8.24 8.03
CA THR A 183 24.40 -6.92 8.62
C THR A 183 24.93 -5.78 7.76
N TYR A 184 26.06 -5.99 7.08
CA TYR A 184 26.63 -5.06 6.12
C TYR A 184 27.18 -5.83 4.92
N ARG A 185 27.15 -5.24 3.72
CA ARG A 185 28.08 -5.60 2.62
C ARG A 185 28.19 -7.11 2.29
N GLY A 186 27.27 -7.62 1.48
CA GLY A 186 27.38 -8.94 0.84
C GLY A 186 26.66 -10.05 1.60
N GLY A 187 25.38 -10.25 1.34
CA GLY A 187 24.57 -11.33 1.93
C GLY A 187 25.07 -12.72 1.56
N ALA A 188 25.42 -12.97 0.29
CA ALA A 188 26.16 -14.16 -0.08
C ALA A 188 27.68 -13.93 0.04
N ILE A 189 28.26 -13.08 -0.81
CA ILE A 189 29.73 -12.87 -0.90
C ILE A 189 30.10 -11.42 -0.58
N GLY A 190 31.02 -11.24 0.38
CA GLY A 190 31.67 -9.95 0.69
C GLY A 190 33.19 -10.01 0.48
N THR A 191 33.82 -8.90 0.11
CA THR A 191 35.29 -8.79 -0.03
C THR A 191 35.89 -7.72 0.87
N ALA A 192 37.10 -7.95 1.37
CA ALA A 192 37.88 -7.00 2.15
C ALA A 192 38.29 -5.73 1.37
N GLU A 193 38.54 -4.64 2.10
CA GLU A 193 39.16 -3.43 1.56
C GLU A 193 40.69 -3.61 1.47
N ALA A 194 41.24 -3.71 0.26
CA ALA A 194 42.66 -4.00 0.04
C ALA A 194 43.57 -2.79 0.34
N ASN A 195 44.70 -3.00 1.03
CA ASN A 195 45.66 -1.93 1.30
C ASN A 195 46.45 -1.54 0.03
N LEU A 196 46.22 -0.32 -0.48
CA LEU A 196 46.70 0.17 -1.78
C LEU A 196 48.20 0.57 -1.83
N SER A 197 49.08 -0.23 -1.24
CA SER A 197 50.52 0.06 -1.10
C SER A 197 51.44 -0.61 -2.14
N GLY A 198 50.91 -1.46 -3.04
CA GLY A 198 51.72 -2.17 -4.04
C GLY A 198 50.91 -2.83 -5.17
N GLU A 199 51.60 -3.54 -6.06
CA GLU A 199 50.98 -4.30 -7.16
C GLU A 199 50.30 -5.58 -6.66
N SER A 200 49.14 -5.93 -7.24
CA SER A 200 48.45 -7.23 -7.09
C SER A 200 48.07 -7.64 -5.65
N VAL A 201 47.27 -6.80 -4.97
CA VAL A 201 46.77 -7.05 -3.59
C VAL A 201 45.25 -7.28 -3.54
N TYR A 202 44.61 -7.57 -4.68
CA TYR A 202 43.15 -7.59 -4.81
C TYR A 202 42.53 -8.96 -4.46
N PRO A 203 41.34 -9.01 -3.84
CA PRO A 203 40.51 -10.22 -3.80
C PRO A 203 40.09 -10.65 -5.22
N VAL A 204 39.97 -11.96 -5.45
CA VAL A 204 39.54 -12.54 -6.73
C VAL A 204 38.31 -13.43 -6.53
N VAL A 205 37.27 -13.24 -7.35
CA VAL A 205 36.10 -14.12 -7.40
C VAL A 205 35.82 -14.55 -8.84
N GLU A 206 35.82 -15.84 -9.12
CA GLU A 206 35.53 -16.38 -10.46
C GLU A 206 34.29 -17.27 -10.40
N ILE A 207 33.30 -17.00 -11.25
CA ILE A 207 32.01 -17.71 -11.29
C ILE A 207 31.82 -18.27 -12.71
N SER A 208 31.56 -19.57 -12.78
CA SER A 208 31.46 -20.36 -14.02
C SER A 208 30.27 -21.33 -14.05
N GLY A 209 29.56 -21.46 -12.93
CA GLY A 209 28.40 -22.33 -12.73
C GLY A 209 27.92 -22.23 -11.28
N GLY A 210 26.75 -22.79 -10.99
CA GLY A 210 26.08 -22.67 -9.69
C GLY A 210 25.06 -21.54 -9.65
N GLU A 211 24.41 -21.39 -8.49
CA GLU A 211 23.31 -20.45 -8.24
C GLU A 211 23.55 -19.61 -6.98
N ILE A 212 23.31 -18.30 -7.06
CA ILE A 212 23.47 -17.36 -5.95
C ILE A 212 22.22 -16.45 -5.91
N THR A 213 21.21 -16.85 -5.14
CA THR A 213 19.83 -16.30 -5.14
C THR A 213 19.30 -16.18 -3.70
N GLY A 214 18.27 -15.35 -3.44
CA GLY A 214 17.59 -15.28 -2.13
C GLY A 214 18.38 -14.72 -0.92
N ASN A 215 19.67 -14.43 -1.05
CA ASN A 215 20.49 -13.89 0.04
C ASN A 215 20.11 -12.43 0.39
N LYS A 216 20.38 -11.99 1.63
CA LYS A 216 19.88 -10.73 2.21
C LYS A 216 20.99 -9.87 2.83
N THR A 217 20.81 -8.55 2.83
CA THR A 217 21.75 -7.58 3.44
C THR A 217 20.96 -6.45 4.09
N MET A 218 21.45 -5.89 5.20
CA MET A 218 20.85 -4.70 5.84
C MET A 218 21.50 -3.37 5.34
N ASP A 219 22.39 -3.46 4.34
CA ASP A 219 23.05 -2.31 3.68
C ASP A 219 23.13 -2.57 2.16
N LYS A 220 24.25 -3.09 1.64
CA LYS A 220 24.51 -3.18 0.20
C LYS A 220 24.96 -4.58 -0.21
N GLY A 221 24.60 -4.95 -1.44
CA GLY A 221 24.93 -6.25 -2.05
C GLY A 221 24.22 -7.41 -1.36
N ALA A 222 23.00 -7.72 -1.79
CA ALA A 222 22.23 -8.86 -1.28
C ALA A 222 22.92 -10.17 -1.67
N ASN A 223 23.25 -10.35 -2.95
CA ASN A 223 24.01 -11.52 -3.42
C ASN A 223 25.53 -11.29 -3.33
N LEU A 224 26.11 -10.31 -4.03
CA LEU A 224 27.54 -9.96 -3.82
C LEU A 224 27.73 -8.48 -3.54
N TYR A 225 28.66 -8.18 -2.63
CA TYR A 225 29.25 -6.86 -2.42
C TYR A 225 30.76 -6.97 -2.63
N LEU A 226 31.28 -6.31 -3.67
CA LEU A 226 32.69 -6.44 -4.06
C LEU A 226 33.35 -5.06 -4.09
N HIS A 227 34.51 -4.98 -3.45
CA HIS A 227 35.24 -3.75 -3.14
C HIS A 227 36.69 -3.93 -3.57
N THR A 228 37.20 -3.05 -4.44
CA THR A 228 38.58 -3.06 -4.96
C THR A 228 39.08 -4.47 -5.36
N SER A 229 38.24 -5.19 -6.12
CA SER A 229 38.38 -6.62 -6.41
C SER A 229 38.40 -6.94 -7.90
N ARG A 230 38.86 -8.15 -8.27
CA ARG A 230 38.75 -8.69 -9.64
C ARG A 230 37.69 -9.78 -9.70
N VAL A 231 36.68 -9.63 -10.55
CA VAL A 231 35.59 -10.61 -10.65
C VAL A 231 35.30 -10.99 -12.09
N THR A 232 35.18 -12.29 -12.34
CA THR A 232 34.87 -12.86 -13.65
C THR A 232 33.61 -13.71 -13.53
N VAL A 233 32.59 -13.44 -14.35
CA VAL A 233 31.40 -14.27 -14.50
C VAL A 233 31.35 -14.82 -15.93
N SER A 234 31.21 -16.14 -16.03
CA SER A 234 31.30 -16.92 -17.28
C SER A 234 30.19 -17.97 -17.43
N GLY A 235 29.43 -18.21 -16.36
CA GLY A 235 28.32 -19.16 -16.29
C GLY A 235 27.72 -19.17 -14.88
N GLY A 236 26.57 -19.84 -14.72
CA GLY A 236 25.78 -19.82 -13.48
C GLY A 236 24.69 -18.73 -13.46
N THR A 237 23.94 -18.69 -12.36
CA THR A 237 22.82 -17.78 -12.12
C THR A 237 23.09 -16.92 -10.89
N ILE A 238 22.89 -15.60 -10.99
CA ILE A 238 22.99 -14.66 -9.86
C ILE A 238 21.71 -13.81 -9.80
N GLY A 239 21.02 -13.86 -8.66
CA GLY A 239 19.77 -13.12 -8.45
C GLY A 239 19.96 -11.65 -8.09
N ARG A 240 18.83 -10.95 -7.88
CA ARG A 240 18.76 -9.50 -7.57
C ARG A 240 19.78 -8.99 -6.53
N GLY A 241 20.14 -7.71 -6.60
CA GLY A 241 20.94 -7.02 -5.59
C GLY A 241 22.45 -7.31 -5.62
N LEU A 242 23.06 -7.36 -6.80
CA LEU A 242 24.53 -7.29 -6.97
C LEU A 242 25.00 -5.83 -6.88
N VAL A 243 25.94 -5.49 -5.98
CA VAL A 243 26.41 -4.10 -5.74
C VAL A 243 27.95 -3.99 -5.67
N TRP A 244 28.50 -2.91 -6.25
CA TRP A 244 29.94 -2.64 -6.29
C TRP A 244 30.35 -1.27 -5.75
N ASN A 245 31.48 -1.24 -5.04
CA ASN A 245 32.07 -0.04 -4.43
C ASN A 245 33.59 0.06 -4.69
N THR A 246 34.16 1.26 -4.56
CA THR A 246 35.54 1.63 -4.87
C THR A 246 36.22 2.33 -3.69
N ALA A 247 37.42 1.91 -3.31
CA ALA A 247 38.14 2.47 -2.16
C ALA A 247 38.45 3.98 -2.28
N LYS A 248 38.44 4.66 -1.11
CA LYS A 248 39.08 5.97 -0.93
C LYS A 248 40.56 5.90 -1.32
N ASN A 249 41.00 6.81 -2.19
CA ASN A 249 42.40 7.25 -2.21
C ASN A 249 42.46 8.64 -1.56
N GLU A 250 42.97 8.72 -0.34
CA GLU A 250 43.66 9.93 0.09
C GLU A 250 45.04 9.98 -0.60
N PHE A 251 45.68 11.16 -0.63
CA PHE A 251 46.91 11.50 -1.37
C PHE A 251 46.77 11.75 -2.89
N ALA A 252 46.69 13.04 -3.24
CA ALA A 252 47.27 13.57 -4.49
C ALA A 252 48.82 13.49 -4.41
N THR A 253 49.62 13.55 -5.49
CA THR A 253 49.64 14.60 -6.53
C THR A 253 50.23 14.19 -7.89
N VAL A 254 49.59 14.67 -8.96
CA VAL A 254 50.15 15.37 -10.17
C VAL A 254 51.46 14.84 -10.82
N GLU A 255 51.32 14.49 -12.10
CA GLU A 255 52.28 14.46 -13.24
C GLU A 255 53.79 14.15 -13.00
N GLY A 256 54.33 13.19 -13.77
CA GLY A 256 55.78 13.17 -14.06
C GLY A 256 56.48 11.84 -14.36
N ALA A 257 55.81 10.69 -14.29
CA ALA A 257 56.43 9.38 -14.55
C ALA A 257 55.45 8.39 -15.20
N GLY A 258 55.98 7.39 -15.92
CA GLY A 258 55.21 6.37 -16.64
C GLY A 258 54.78 5.16 -15.80
N ASP A 259 54.10 4.22 -16.46
CA ASP A 259 53.71 2.88 -15.97
C ASP A 259 52.97 2.84 -14.61
N SER A 260 52.09 3.81 -14.39
CA SER A 260 51.19 3.87 -13.22
C SER A 260 49.84 3.17 -13.50
N TRP A 261 49.69 1.95 -12.97
CA TRP A 261 48.45 1.15 -13.07
C TRP A 261 47.22 1.88 -12.50
N LEU A 262 46.10 1.84 -13.24
CA LEU A 262 44.80 2.32 -12.80
C LEU A 262 44.26 1.42 -11.66
N ARG A 263 43.89 2.03 -10.52
CA ARG A 263 43.53 1.33 -9.28
C ARG A 263 42.02 1.29 -9.06
N GLY A 264 41.41 0.11 -9.20
CA GLY A 264 40.02 -0.15 -8.86
C GLY A 264 39.50 -1.50 -9.35
N CYS A 265 38.19 -1.70 -9.32
CA CYS A 265 37.57 -2.98 -9.65
C CYS A 265 37.67 -3.33 -11.14
N VAL A 266 37.95 -4.60 -11.45
CA VAL A 266 37.91 -5.15 -12.81
C VAL A 266 36.84 -6.23 -12.87
N ILE A 267 35.88 -6.07 -13.76
CA ILE A 267 34.75 -6.98 -13.96
C ILE A 267 34.78 -7.52 -15.38
N ASN A 268 34.75 -8.85 -15.52
CA ASN A 268 34.65 -9.55 -16.81
C ASN A 268 33.33 -10.32 -16.87
N LEU A 269 32.42 -9.97 -17.78
CA LEU A 269 31.20 -10.74 -18.04
C LEU A 269 31.30 -11.43 -19.41
N SER A 270 31.18 -12.75 -19.42
CA SER A 270 31.42 -13.59 -20.61
C SER A 270 30.35 -14.68 -20.84
N GLY A 271 29.48 -14.91 -19.86
CA GLY A 271 28.35 -15.84 -19.92
C GLY A 271 27.66 -15.95 -18.56
N GLY A 272 26.55 -16.69 -18.50
CA GLY A 272 25.68 -16.81 -17.32
C GLY A 272 24.41 -15.94 -17.41
N ALA A 273 23.58 -16.06 -16.38
CA ALA A 273 22.36 -15.27 -16.19
C ALA A 273 22.49 -14.40 -14.92
N VAL A 274 22.11 -13.13 -15.01
CA VAL A 274 22.14 -12.17 -13.89
C VAL A 274 20.87 -11.35 -13.90
N GLU A 275 19.97 -11.57 -12.92
CA GLU A 275 18.64 -10.93 -12.88
C GLU A 275 18.74 -9.39 -12.80
N GLU A 276 19.69 -8.89 -11.99
CA GLU A 276 19.88 -7.46 -11.75
C GLU A 276 21.36 -7.13 -11.56
N LEU A 277 21.85 -6.07 -12.21
CA LEU A 277 23.24 -5.63 -12.10
C LEU A 277 23.38 -4.14 -11.75
N THR A 278 23.60 -3.85 -10.46
CA THR A 278 23.74 -2.50 -9.92
C THR A 278 25.21 -2.12 -9.62
N ILE A 279 25.68 -1.02 -10.22
CA ILE A 279 27.02 -0.44 -9.97
C ILE A 279 26.84 0.92 -9.28
N ARG A 280 27.47 1.15 -8.13
CA ARG A 280 27.33 2.38 -7.31
C ARG A 280 28.63 2.78 -6.59
N PRO A 281 29.58 3.50 -7.23
CA PRO A 281 30.77 4.00 -6.54
C PRO A 281 30.39 5.09 -5.51
N GLU A 282 30.96 5.05 -4.30
CA GLU A 282 30.67 6.01 -3.24
C GLU A 282 31.47 7.32 -3.37
N ASN A 283 30.82 8.40 -3.81
CA ASN A 283 31.23 9.81 -3.66
C ASN A 283 32.74 10.12 -3.78
N GLY A 284 33.30 10.01 -4.99
CA GLY A 284 34.66 10.48 -5.30
C GLY A 284 35.12 10.17 -6.72
N ASN A 285 36.30 10.66 -7.09
CA ASN A 285 36.94 10.34 -8.37
C ASN A 285 37.57 8.94 -8.29
N HIS A 286 36.85 7.91 -8.73
CA HIS A 286 37.27 6.51 -8.72
C HIS A 286 37.28 5.88 -10.12
N ASN A 287 38.21 4.95 -10.35
CA ASN A 287 38.42 4.32 -11.65
C ASN A 287 37.97 2.85 -11.61
N THR A 288 36.89 2.52 -12.31
CA THR A 288 36.44 1.13 -12.51
C THR A 288 36.80 0.66 -13.92
N THR A 289 36.80 -0.65 -14.17
CA THR A 289 36.90 -1.22 -15.52
C THR A 289 35.90 -2.37 -15.67
N LEU A 290 34.91 -2.18 -16.54
CA LEU A 290 33.93 -3.19 -16.91
C LEU A 290 34.20 -3.66 -18.34
N THR A 291 34.28 -4.97 -18.52
CA THR A 291 34.58 -5.64 -19.80
C THR A 291 33.53 -6.71 -20.04
N ILE A 292 32.78 -6.63 -21.15
CA ILE A 292 31.72 -7.60 -21.49
C ILE A 292 32.06 -8.23 -22.84
N THR A 293 32.63 -9.43 -22.81
CA THR A 293 33.24 -10.10 -23.98
C THR A 293 32.44 -11.27 -24.53
N GLY A 294 31.31 -11.61 -23.92
CA GLY A 294 30.40 -12.68 -24.36
C GLY A 294 28.96 -12.21 -24.51
N ALA A 295 28.04 -13.17 -24.44
CA ALA A 295 26.59 -12.95 -24.49
C ALA A 295 25.93 -13.43 -23.18
N PRO A 296 26.15 -12.75 -22.04
CA PRO A 296 25.41 -13.02 -20.81
C PRO A 296 23.97 -12.55 -20.96
N VAL A 297 23.03 -13.26 -20.33
CA VAL A 297 21.64 -12.79 -20.15
C VAL A 297 21.62 -11.92 -18.90
N VAL A 298 21.21 -10.65 -19.03
CA VAL A 298 21.18 -9.68 -17.92
C VAL A 298 19.86 -8.94 -17.94
N ASP A 299 18.85 -9.50 -17.29
CA ASP A 299 17.45 -9.10 -17.47
C ASP A 299 17.22 -7.62 -17.11
N ASN A 300 17.87 -7.12 -16.04
CA ASN A 300 17.92 -5.68 -15.73
C ASN A 300 19.32 -5.16 -15.40
N LEU A 301 19.95 -4.48 -16.36
CA LEU A 301 21.25 -3.81 -16.18
C LEU A 301 21.09 -2.40 -15.54
N TYR A 302 20.71 -2.35 -14.27
CA TYR A 302 20.63 -1.10 -13.47
C TYR A 302 22.00 -0.50 -13.10
N THR A 303 22.88 -0.36 -14.09
CA THR A 303 24.11 0.41 -13.96
C THR A 303 23.76 1.86 -13.64
N THR A 304 24.15 2.36 -12.45
CA THR A 304 24.14 3.78 -12.14
C THR A 304 25.59 4.28 -12.20
N LEU A 305 26.13 4.36 -13.42
CA LEU A 305 27.56 4.58 -13.62
C LEU A 305 27.96 6.03 -13.35
N ASP A 306 28.22 6.37 -12.09
CA ASP A 306 29.01 7.56 -11.70
C ASP A 306 30.47 7.36 -12.13
N ILE A 307 30.73 7.52 -13.43
CA ILE A 307 32.09 7.69 -13.94
C ILE A 307 32.61 9.04 -13.44
N GLY A 308 33.52 9.01 -12.46
CA GLY A 308 34.58 10.01 -12.38
C GLY A 308 35.56 9.83 -13.55
N ASP A 309 36.23 10.91 -13.96
CA ASP A 309 36.80 11.19 -15.31
C ASP A 309 37.66 10.11 -16.03
N SER A 310 37.97 8.97 -15.40
CA SER A 310 38.91 7.95 -15.88
C SER A 310 38.48 6.47 -15.71
N THR A 311 37.17 6.18 -15.68
CA THR A 311 36.65 4.81 -15.93
C THR A 311 36.64 4.49 -17.44
N THR A 312 36.98 3.25 -17.81
CA THR A 312 36.99 2.79 -19.22
C THR A 312 36.16 1.51 -19.37
N VAL A 313 35.26 1.50 -20.35
CA VAL A 313 34.59 0.30 -20.88
C VAL A 313 35.27 -0.08 -22.19
N SER A 314 35.68 -1.34 -22.33
CA SER A 314 36.61 -1.79 -23.39
C SER A 314 35.95 -2.57 -24.53
N SER A 315 34.85 -3.26 -24.22
CA SER A 315 34.04 -4.03 -25.17
C SER A 315 32.68 -4.34 -24.56
N VAL A 316 31.67 -4.41 -25.43
CA VAL A 316 30.30 -4.86 -25.11
C VAL A 316 29.90 -5.84 -26.21
N GLY A 317 29.67 -7.10 -25.82
CA GLY A 317 29.09 -8.13 -26.69
C GLY A 317 27.60 -7.90 -26.95
N SER A 318 26.90 -8.93 -27.43
CA SER A 318 25.44 -8.84 -27.63
C SER A 318 24.73 -8.79 -26.28
N LEU A 319 24.38 -7.57 -25.84
CA LEU A 319 23.78 -7.29 -24.55
C LEU A 319 22.26 -7.11 -24.71
N THR A 320 21.49 -8.01 -24.10
CA THR A 320 20.03 -7.91 -24.00
C THR A 320 19.68 -7.23 -22.69
N GLY A 321 19.27 -5.96 -22.73
CA GLY A 321 18.92 -5.17 -21.55
C GLY A 321 19.04 -3.66 -21.78
N ARG A 322 18.57 -2.84 -20.84
CA ARG A 322 18.71 -1.38 -20.84
C ARG A 322 19.86 -0.93 -19.95
N ALA A 323 20.65 0.06 -20.38
CA ALA A 323 21.73 0.64 -19.58
C ALA A 323 21.55 2.16 -19.37
N TYR A 324 21.78 2.64 -18.14
CA TYR A 324 21.69 4.05 -17.77
C TYR A 324 23.08 4.65 -17.50
N VAL A 325 23.32 5.86 -18.00
CA VAL A 325 24.64 6.50 -17.97
C VAL A 325 24.52 7.97 -17.53
N LYS A 326 25.24 8.34 -16.46
CA LYS A 326 25.33 9.73 -15.96
C LYS A 326 26.25 10.59 -16.85
N SER A 327 26.02 11.90 -16.81
CA SER A 327 26.55 12.86 -17.80
C SER A 327 28.07 13.13 -17.79
N SER A 328 28.84 12.56 -16.85
CA SER A 328 30.30 12.62 -16.80
C SER A 328 31.00 11.44 -17.50
N ALA A 329 30.23 10.46 -17.98
CA ALA A 329 30.74 9.19 -18.45
C ALA A 329 31.32 9.18 -19.87
N LYS A 330 32.40 8.42 -20.07
CA LYS A 330 32.92 8.02 -21.38
C LYS A 330 32.67 6.54 -21.63
N LEU A 331 31.66 6.25 -22.45
CA LEU A 331 31.43 4.93 -23.03
C LEU A 331 32.22 4.83 -24.34
N THR A 332 33.01 3.76 -24.49
CA THR A 332 33.68 3.41 -25.75
C THR A 332 33.09 2.12 -26.27
N VAL A 333 32.34 2.18 -27.37
CA VAL A 333 31.79 1.01 -28.06
C VAL A 333 32.76 0.56 -29.15
N ALA A 334 32.88 -0.75 -29.37
CA ALA A 334 33.74 -1.32 -30.40
C ALA A 334 33.24 -0.95 -31.82
N GLU A 335 34.12 -1.04 -32.83
CA GLU A 335 33.89 -0.48 -34.17
C GLU A 335 32.60 -1.00 -34.83
N GLY A 336 31.63 -0.09 -35.00
CA GLY A 336 30.36 -0.37 -35.69
C GLY A 336 29.45 0.87 -35.72
N ASP A 337 29.20 1.48 -34.56
CA ASP A 337 28.25 2.59 -34.41
C ASP A 337 28.94 3.92 -34.06
N THR A 338 28.98 4.86 -35.01
CA THR A 338 29.84 6.07 -34.93
C THR A 338 29.09 7.32 -34.43
N THR A 339 28.64 7.33 -33.18
CA THR A 339 28.28 8.58 -32.48
C THR A 339 28.81 8.63 -31.04
N VAL A 340 29.95 9.30 -30.86
CA VAL A 340 30.30 9.94 -29.59
C VAL A 340 29.58 11.29 -29.52
N LYS A 341 28.85 11.57 -28.44
CA LYS A 341 28.19 12.85 -28.16
C LYS A 341 28.45 13.25 -26.71
N GLU A 342 28.79 14.52 -26.49
CA GLU A 342 29.16 15.03 -25.16
C GLU A 342 27.95 15.61 -24.42
N SER A 343 27.95 15.46 -23.08
CA SER A 343 27.00 16.03 -22.11
C SER A 343 25.53 15.61 -22.25
N GLY A 344 24.97 15.06 -21.17
CA GLY A 344 23.58 14.59 -21.07
C GLY A 344 23.47 13.27 -20.32
N SER A 345 22.30 12.96 -19.76
CA SER A 345 21.99 11.58 -19.34
C SER A 345 21.46 10.84 -20.56
N TYR A 346 22.09 9.72 -20.92
CA TYR A 346 21.75 8.97 -22.13
C TYR A 346 21.36 7.53 -21.79
N ILE A 347 20.33 7.04 -22.48
CA ILE A 347 20.05 5.61 -22.61
C ILE A 347 20.80 5.14 -23.85
N TYR A 348 21.55 4.04 -23.74
CA TYR A 348 22.18 3.42 -24.89
C TYR A 348 21.37 2.20 -25.32
N GLU A 349 20.45 2.39 -26.26
CA GLU A 349 19.82 1.29 -26.97
C GLU A 349 20.80 0.80 -28.04
N ALA A 350 21.42 -0.36 -27.83
CA ALA A 350 22.23 -0.99 -28.85
C ALA A 350 21.35 -1.33 -30.06
N SER A 351 21.88 -1.18 -31.27
CA SER A 351 21.19 -1.33 -32.55
C SER A 351 20.89 -2.80 -32.94
N ALA A 352 20.45 -3.59 -31.97
CA ALA A 352 19.71 -4.82 -32.23
C ALA A 352 18.45 -4.49 -33.04
N SER A 353 18.09 -5.36 -33.98
CA SER A 353 16.68 -5.47 -34.39
C SER A 353 15.84 -5.62 -33.13
N ALA A 354 14.78 -4.82 -33.00
CA ALA A 354 14.01 -4.63 -31.77
C ALA A 354 13.95 -5.91 -30.93
N PRO A 355 14.36 -5.88 -29.64
CA PRO A 355 14.45 -7.06 -28.81
C PRO A 355 13.13 -7.82 -28.92
N SER A 356 13.20 -9.12 -29.24
CA SER A 356 12.02 -9.97 -29.33
C SER A 356 11.22 -9.77 -28.05
N GLU A 357 9.95 -9.39 -28.22
CA GLU A 357 9.08 -8.93 -27.14
C GLU A 357 9.22 -9.82 -25.90
N GLU A 358 9.35 -9.20 -24.72
CA GLU A 358 9.19 -9.88 -23.42
C GLU A 358 8.04 -10.88 -23.56
N PRO A 359 8.29 -12.19 -23.45
CA PRO A 359 7.53 -13.22 -24.14
C PRO A 359 6.06 -13.11 -23.77
N VAL A 360 5.28 -12.50 -24.66
CA VAL A 360 4.03 -11.83 -24.29
C VAL A 360 3.08 -12.86 -23.71
N LEU A 361 2.88 -12.81 -22.39
CA LEU A 361 2.17 -13.86 -21.69
C LEU A 361 0.75 -13.99 -22.29
N PRO A 362 0.36 -15.18 -22.76
CA PRO A 362 -0.95 -15.37 -23.41
C PRO A 362 -2.14 -15.02 -22.49
N ILE A 363 -1.88 -14.95 -21.18
CA ILE A 363 -2.73 -14.33 -20.16
C ILE A 363 -1.88 -13.36 -19.32
N THR A 364 -2.41 -12.16 -19.05
CA THR A 364 -1.71 -11.06 -18.35
C THR A 364 -2.71 -10.17 -17.59
N ASN A 365 -2.23 -9.30 -16.69
CA ASN A 365 -3.02 -8.43 -15.81
C ASN A 365 -4.14 -9.21 -15.09
N LEU A 366 -3.79 -10.39 -14.56
CA LEU A 366 -4.68 -11.23 -13.76
C LEU A 366 -4.76 -10.67 -12.34
N VAL A 367 -5.94 -10.23 -11.94
CA VAL A 367 -6.22 -9.65 -10.61
C VAL A 367 -7.46 -10.28 -10.00
N MET A 368 -7.43 -10.49 -8.68
CA MET A 368 -8.54 -10.95 -7.87
C MET A 368 -9.08 -9.81 -6.99
N GLN A 369 -10.40 -9.65 -6.91
CA GLN A 369 -11.08 -8.71 -6.03
C GLN A 369 -12.01 -9.43 -5.03
N PRO A 370 -12.40 -8.78 -3.92
CA PRO A 370 -13.55 -9.22 -3.13
C PRO A 370 -14.80 -9.43 -4.00
N GLY A 371 -15.61 -10.45 -3.68
CA GLY A 371 -16.98 -10.52 -4.19
C GLY A 371 -17.95 -9.72 -3.30
N SER A 372 -19.25 -9.88 -3.50
CA SER A 372 -20.29 -9.23 -2.66
C SER A 372 -20.19 -9.57 -1.16
N ASP A 373 -19.59 -10.71 -0.87
CA ASP A 373 -19.41 -11.32 0.44
C ASP A 373 -18.22 -12.29 0.38
N MET A 374 -17.78 -12.77 1.54
CA MET A 374 -16.61 -13.65 1.68
C MET A 374 -16.69 -14.95 0.86
N THR A 375 -17.89 -15.45 0.56
CA THR A 375 -18.08 -16.71 -0.21
C THR A 375 -17.88 -16.53 -1.71
N LYS A 376 -17.55 -15.31 -2.15
CA LYS A 376 -17.29 -14.98 -3.55
C LYS A 376 -15.93 -14.31 -3.72
N ARG A 377 -15.34 -14.48 -4.91
CA ARG A 377 -14.18 -13.70 -5.40
C ARG A 377 -14.42 -13.33 -6.84
N ASN A 378 -14.16 -12.08 -7.17
CA ASN A 378 -14.19 -11.58 -8.54
C ASN A 378 -12.78 -11.66 -9.12
N PHE A 379 -12.70 -11.86 -10.43
CA PHE A 379 -11.46 -11.94 -11.20
C PHE A 379 -11.58 -11.15 -12.49
N THR A 380 -10.48 -10.53 -12.90
CA THR A 380 -10.25 -9.99 -14.26
C THR A 380 -8.95 -10.54 -14.81
N TRP A 381 -8.88 -10.80 -16.11
CA TRP A 381 -7.60 -11.00 -16.83
C TRP A 381 -7.71 -10.63 -18.31
N TYR A 382 -6.59 -10.24 -18.90
CA TYR A 382 -6.45 -10.07 -20.34
C TYR A 382 -5.85 -11.32 -20.97
N SER A 383 -6.21 -11.61 -22.22
CA SER A 383 -5.60 -12.68 -23.01
C SER A 383 -5.53 -12.30 -24.48
N GLN A 384 -4.50 -12.77 -25.19
CA GLN A 384 -4.42 -12.63 -26.65
C GLN A 384 -5.45 -13.51 -27.38
N SER A 385 -5.91 -14.60 -26.73
CA SER A 385 -6.85 -15.54 -27.33
C SER A 385 -8.29 -15.02 -27.33
N GLY A 386 -8.83 -14.88 -28.53
CA GLY A 386 -10.24 -14.57 -28.79
C GLY A 386 -11.21 -15.70 -28.42
N GLU A 387 -10.74 -16.88 -28.02
CA GLU A 387 -11.62 -17.97 -27.56
C GLU A 387 -12.11 -17.75 -26.12
N ALA A 388 -13.36 -18.17 -25.84
CA ALA A 388 -14.05 -17.89 -24.58
C ALA A 388 -13.20 -18.22 -23.34
N GLY A 389 -13.12 -17.25 -22.42
CA GLY A 389 -12.37 -17.37 -21.18
C GLY A 389 -13.09 -18.21 -20.13
N TYR A 390 -12.32 -18.88 -19.27
CA TYR A 390 -12.82 -19.62 -18.12
C TYR A 390 -11.82 -19.60 -16.97
N ILE A 391 -12.34 -19.54 -15.73
CA ILE A 391 -11.60 -19.88 -14.52
C ILE A 391 -11.96 -21.31 -14.10
N THR A 392 -10.95 -22.12 -13.77
CA THR A 392 -11.11 -23.46 -13.19
C THR A 392 -10.51 -23.45 -11.79
N TYR A 393 -11.23 -23.93 -10.79
CA TYR A 393 -10.80 -23.91 -9.39
C TYR A 393 -11.22 -25.15 -8.60
N ALA A 394 -10.46 -25.45 -7.54
CA ALA A 394 -10.76 -26.48 -6.55
C ALA A 394 -10.14 -26.09 -5.20
N ARG A 395 -10.55 -26.73 -4.10
CA ARG A 395 -9.83 -26.57 -2.82
C ARG A 395 -8.40 -27.09 -3.00
N THR A 396 -7.40 -26.40 -2.45
CA THR A 396 -5.99 -26.77 -2.60
C THR A 396 -5.72 -28.20 -2.09
N ALA A 397 -6.42 -28.63 -1.05
CA ALA A 397 -6.34 -29.98 -0.49
C ALA A 397 -6.94 -31.09 -1.38
N ASP A 398 -7.69 -30.76 -2.44
CA ASP A 398 -8.25 -31.73 -3.39
C ASP A 398 -7.36 -31.93 -4.65
N LEU A 399 -6.26 -31.17 -4.80
CA LEU A 399 -5.33 -31.35 -5.91
C LEU A 399 -4.46 -32.60 -5.74
N TYR A 400 -4.11 -33.25 -6.86
CA TYR A 400 -3.20 -34.40 -6.88
C TYR A 400 -2.06 -34.14 -7.86
N ASN A 401 -0.81 -34.22 -7.39
CA ASN A 401 0.41 -33.93 -8.16
C ASN A 401 0.30 -32.62 -8.98
N GLY A 402 -0.10 -31.51 -8.33
CA GLY A 402 -0.26 -30.20 -8.98
C GLY A 402 -1.35 -30.15 -10.07
N THR A 403 -2.27 -31.10 -10.10
CA THR A 403 -3.32 -31.20 -11.12
C THR A 403 -4.71 -31.14 -10.49
N PHE A 404 -5.63 -30.42 -11.13
CA PHE A 404 -7.04 -30.34 -10.73
C PHE A 404 -7.72 -31.72 -10.70
N PRO A 405 -8.57 -31.99 -9.69
CA PRO A 405 -9.39 -33.19 -9.67
C PRO A 405 -10.51 -33.13 -10.72
N ALA A 406 -11.08 -34.27 -11.10
CA ALA A 406 -12.12 -34.37 -12.13
C ALA A 406 -13.45 -33.66 -11.77
N ASN A 407 -13.63 -33.25 -10.52
CA ASN A 407 -14.75 -32.45 -10.02
C ASN A 407 -14.40 -30.98 -9.74
N ALA A 408 -13.26 -30.48 -10.22
CA ALA A 408 -12.94 -29.05 -10.18
C ALA A 408 -14.02 -28.23 -10.89
N VAL A 409 -14.39 -27.10 -10.27
CA VAL A 409 -15.47 -26.25 -10.78
C VAL A 409 -14.91 -25.34 -11.87
N LYS A 410 -15.65 -25.18 -12.97
CA LYS A 410 -15.26 -24.35 -14.10
C LYS A 410 -16.34 -23.30 -14.38
N VAL A 411 -16.00 -22.03 -14.20
CA VAL A 411 -16.88 -20.88 -14.42
C VAL A 411 -16.49 -20.21 -15.75
N ALA A 412 -17.49 -19.85 -16.55
CA ALA A 412 -17.28 -19.13 -17.81
C ALA A 412 -17.08 -17.62 -17.54
N ALA A 413 -16.16 -17.01 -18.26
CA ALA A 413 -15.94 -15.57 -18.21
C ALA A 413 -16.93 -14.80 -19.10
N THR A 414 -17.33 -13.62 -18.65
CA THR A 414 -17.91 -12.58 -19.50
C THR A 414 -16.80 -11.73 -20.12
N ARG A 415 -17.15 -10.94 -21.14
CA ARG A 415 -16.25 -10.04 -21.86
C ARG A 415 -16.98 -8.77 -22.27
N ASP A 416 -16.24 -7.66 -22.37
CA ASP A 416 -16.77 -6.37 -22.82
C ASP A 416 -16.82 -6.24 -24.37
N GLY A 417 -16.99 -7.37 -25.05
CA GLY A 417 -16.93 -7.51 -26.52
C GLY A 417 -15.52 -7.40 -27.09
N ASP A 418 -15.41 -7.04 -28.37
CA ASP A 418 -14.12 -6.81 -29.05
C ASP A 418 -13.50 -5.44 -28.70
N LYS A 419 -13.86 -4.84 -27.56
CA LYS A 419 -13.57 -3.44 -27.20
C LYS A 419 -12.42 -3.27 -26.20
N SER A 420 -11.52 -4.25 -26.09
CA SER A 420 -10.33 -4.12 -25.26
C SER A 420 -9.54 -2.86 -25.62
N LEU A 421 -9.35 -1.96 -24.65
CA LEU A 421 -8.57 -0.73 -24.81
C LEU A 421 -7.07 -1.05 -24.97
N ARG A 422 -6.65 -2.21 -24.46
CA ARG A 422 -5.39 -2.88 -24.78
C ARG A 422 -5.46 -3.57 -26.15
N SER A 423 -4.81 -2.97 -27.14
CA SER A 423 -4.71 -3.51 -28.51
C SER A 423 -4.13 -4.94 -28.54
N GLY A 424 -4.77 -5.85 -29.28
CA GLY A 424 -4.31 -7.24 -29.44
C GLY A 424 -4.72 -8.21 -28.33
N PHE A 425 -5.50 -7.76 -27.34
CA PHE A 425 -6.00 -8.59 -26.25
C PHE A 425 -7.53 -8.53 -26.14
N TYR A 426 -8.10 -9.43 -25.35
CA TYR A 426 -9.49 -9.47 -24.91
C TYR A 426 -9.50 -9.48 -23.39
N ASN A 427 -10.23 -8.57 -22.76
CA ASN A 427 -10.47 -8.63 -21.31
C ASN A 427 -11.53 -9.69 -20.99
N ASN A 428 -11.42 -10.32 -19.82
CA ASN A 428 -12.29 -11.41 -19.38
C ASN A 428 -12.57 -11.19 -17.89
N LYS A 429 -13.83 -11.31 -17.48
CA LYS A 429 -14.25 -11.17 -16.08
C LYS A 429 -15.00 -12.41 -15.61
N ALA A 430 -14.78 -12.83 -14.38
CA ALA A 430 -15.52 -13.94 -13.78
C ALA A 430 -15.77 -13.69 -12.28
N THR A 431 -16.88 -14.24 -11.78
CA THR A 431 -17.15 -14.34 -10.34
C THR A 431 -17.14 -15.81 -9.97
N VAL A 432 -16.27 -16.17 -9.05
CA VAL A 432 -16.30 -17.46 -8.36
C VAL A 432 -17.18 -17.32 -7.12
N ASP A 433 -18.01 -18.32 -6.85
CA ASP A 433 -18.95 -18.37 -5.73
C ASP A 433 -18.84 -19.68 -4.94
N ASN A 434 -19.70 -19.85 -3.92
CA ASN A 434 -19.75 -21.03 -3.04
C ASN A 434 -18.42 -21.35 -2.33
N LEU A 435 -17.54 -20.34 -2.18
CA LEU A 435 -16.28 -20.48 -1.46
C LEU A 435 -16.54 -20.61 0.04
N THR A 436 -15.86 -21.58 0.66
CA THR A 436 -15.94 -21.84 2.10
C THR A 436 -14.91 -20.97 2.85
N PRO A 437 -15.30 -20.23 3.90
CA PRO A 437 -14.36 -19.54 4.80
C PRO A 437 -13.28 -20.49 5.38
N GLY A 438 -12.12 -19.92 5.71
CA GLY A 438 -10.94 -20.64 6.22
C GLY A 438 -10.33 -21.68 5.27
N THR A 439 -10.75 -21.71 4.00
CA THR A 439 -10.33 -22.73 3.04
C THR A 439 -9.45 -22.13 1.95
N SER A 440 -8.31 -22.79 1.67
CA SER A 440 -7.47 -22.45 0.51
C SER A 440 -8.02 -23.05 -0.78
N TYR A 441 -8.01 -22.26 -1.85
CA TYR A 441 -8.40 -22.65 -3.19
C TYR A 441 -7.27 -22.38 -4.17
N THR A 442 -7.04 -23.35 -5.06
CA THR A 442 -6.13 -23.20 -6.19
C THR A 442 -6.96 -22.99 -7.45
N TYR A 443 -6.53 -22.09 -8.34
CA TYR A 443 -7.24 -21.76 -9.57
C TYR A 443 -6.29 -21.54 -10.75
N GLN A 444 -6.84 -21.65 -11.96
CA GLN A 444 -6.17 -21.36 -13.23
C GLN A 444 -7.19 -20.69 -14.17
N VAL A 445 -6.80 -19.60 -14.81
CA VAL A 445 -7.59 -18.98 -15.88
C VAL A 445 -7.10 -19.48 -17.25
N SER A 446 -7.99 -19.49 -18.23
CA SER A 446 -7.73 -20.09 -19.56
C SER A 446 -8.61 -19.51 -20.66
N ASN A 447 -8.04 -19.29 -21.85
CA ASN A 447 -8.74 -18.81 -23.04
C ASN A 447 -8.40 -19.71 -24.23
N GLY A 448 -9.28 -20.67 -24.55
CA GLY A 448 -9.00 -21.68 -25.58
C GLY A 448 -7.87 -22.63 -25.18
N GLY A 449 -6.75 -22.58 -25.92
CA GLY A 449 -5.52 -23.32 -25.58
C GLY A 449 -4.68 -22.69 -24.49
N ASP A 450 -4.79 -21.37 -24.30
CA ASP A 450 -3.93 -20.58 -23.42
C ASP A 450 -4.35 -20.69 -21.95
N LYS A 451 -3.37 -20.60 -21.04
CA LYS A 451 -3.53 -20.80 -19.60
C LYS A 451 -2.57 -19.91 -18.81
N SER A 452 -2.98 -19.51 -17.61
CA SER A 452 -2.09 -18.98 -16.59
C SER A 452 -1.34 -20.10 -15.86
N GLU A 453 -0.40 -19.72 -14.99
CA GLU A 453 0.02 -20.58 -13.88
C GLU A 453 -1.14 -20.93 -12.94
N MET A 454 -0.92 -21.91 -12.05
CA MET A 454 -1.87 -22.22 -10.98
C MET A 454 -1.58 -21.37 -9.74
N TYR A 455 -2.46 -20.41 -9.45
CA TYR A 455 -2.36 -19.56 -8.27
C TYR A 455 -3.21 -20.12 -7.13
N THR A 456 -2.80 -19.85 -5.89
CA THR A 456 -3.52 -20.27 -4.69
C THR A 456 -3.83 -19.06 -3.81
N PHE A 457 -5.04 -19.00 -3.28
CA PHE A 457 -5.47 -18.00 -2.30
C PHE A 457 -6.15 -18.67 -1.10
N ARG A 458 -6.20 -17.98 0.04
CA ARG A 458 -7.00 -18.37 1.21
C ARG A 458 -8.28 -17.53 1.22
N VAL A 459 -9.41 -18.15 1.55
CA VAL A 459 -10.58 -17.40 2.03
C VAL A 459 -10.40 -17.25 3.53
N GLY A 460 -10.49 -16.03 4.04
CA GLY A 460 -10.44 -15.74 5.46
C GLY A 460 -11.42 -16.54 6.30
N GLU A 461 -11.13 -16.68 7.58
CA GLU A 461 -12.01 -17.38 8.52
C GLU A 461 -13.22 -16.51 8.85
N LYS A 462 -14.39 -17.15 9.07
CA LYS A 462 -15.60 -16.43 9.50
C LYS A 462 -15.54 -16.27 11.02
N THR A 463 -14.98 -15.14 11.44
CA THR A 463 -14.50 -14.88 12.80
C THR A 463 -14.94 -13.50 13.29
N GLU A 464 -14.94 -13.33 14.62
CA GLU A 464 -15.12 -12.04 15.31
C GLU A 464 -13.87 -11.14 15.22
N GLU A 465 -12.78 -11.62 14.60
CA GLU A 465 -11.47 -10.96 14.46
C GLU A 465 -10.86 -11.26 13.07
N PHE A 466 -10.38 -10.23 12.36
CA PHE A 466 -9.62 -10.34 11.10
C PHE A 466 -8.87 -9.03 10.79
N SER A 467 -8.04 -8.99 9.74
CA SER A 467 -7.40 -7.74 9.30
C SER A 467 -7.36 -7.57 7.78
N PHE A 468 -7.19 -6.32 7.34
CA PHE A 468 -6.97 -5.94 5.94
C PHE A 468 -5.95 -4.80 5.84
N VAL A 469 -5.34 -4.59 4.67
CA VAL A 469 -4.40 -3.47 4.46
C VAL A 469 -5.07 -2.36 3.66
N PHE A 470 -4.96 -1.12 4.13
CA PHE A 470 -5.42 0.07 3.42
C PHE A 470 -4.24 0.84 2.79
N LEU A 471 -4.40 1.20 1.52
CA LEU A 471 -3.36 1.74 0.63
C LEU A 471 -3.86 2.97 -0.14
N GLY A 472 -3.00 3.98 -0.25
CA GLY A 472 -3.23 5.16 -1.09
C GLY A 472 -2.38 5.14 -2.36
N ASP A 473 -2.90 5.77 -3.40
CA ASP A 473 -2.15 6.42 -4.48
C ASP A 473 -0.88 5.68 -5.00
N PRO A 474 -1.01 4.45 -5.55
CA PRO A 474 0.09 3.85 -6.33
C PRO A 474 0.50 4.75 -7.50
N GLN A 475 -0.49 5.35 -8.17
CA GLN A 475 -0.44 6.38 -9.21
C GLN A 475 0.64 6.16 -10.29
N LEU A 476 0.83 4.90 -10.69
CA LEU A 476 1.95 4.50 -11.54
C LEU A 476 1.91 5.24 -12.89
N GLY A 477 3.05 5.82 -13.27
CA GLY A 477 3.22 6.57 -14.51
C GLY A 477 3.39 8.08 -14.35
N GLN A 478 3.60 8.60 -13.13
CA GLN A 478 3.91 10.02 -12.92
C GLN A 478 5.05 10.51 -13.85
N PRO A 479 4.94 11.67 -14.52
CA PRO A 479 6.02 12.20 -15.37
C PRO A 479 7.30 12.57 -14.62
N SER A 480 7.25 12.70 -13.28
CA SER A 480 8.36 13.20 -12.46
C SER A 480 9.43 12.14 -12.14
N THR A 481 9.09 10.86 -12.31
CA THR A 481 9.88 9.67 -11.95
C THR A 481 9.70 8.60 -13.04
N PRO A 482 10.73 7.91 -13.53
CA PRO A 482 10.53 6.86 -14.54
C PRO A 482 9.61 5.73 -14.06
N LEU A 483 8.67 5.27 -14.90
CA LEU A 483 7.67 4.24 -14.57
C LEU A 483 8.28 2.98 -13.93
N TYR A 484 9.46 2.54 -14.40
CA TYR A 484 10.13 1.36 -13.85
C TYR A 484 10.46 1.51 -12.35
N ARG A 485 10.84 2.71 -11.88
CA ARG A 485 11.11 2.95 -10.44
C ARG A 485 9.85 2.97 -9.59
N GLN A 486 8.74 3.41 -10.19
CA GLN A 486 7.44 3.37 -9.55
C GLN A 486 6.97 1.91 -9.43
N LYS A 487 7.26 1.08 -10.45
CA LYS A 487 7.10 -0.39 -10.36
C LYS A 487 8.01 -1.00 -9.29
N ASP A 488 9.30 -0.65 -9.26
CA ASP A 488 10.24 -1.18 -8.26
C ASP A 488 9.76 -0.86 -6.83
N GLY A 489 9.24 0.35 -6.59
CA GLY A 489 8.65 0.75 -5.30
C GLY A 489 7.34 0.01 -4.99
N TRP A 490 6.47 -0.19 -5.97
CA TRP A 490 5.23 -0.95 -5.83
C TRP A 490 5.48 -2.45 -5.58
N ASP A 491 6.38 -3.08 -6.34
CA ASP A 491 6.81 -4.48 -6.18
C ASP A 491 7.40 -4.73 -4.78
N ARG A 492 8.17 -3.76 -4.24
CA ARG A 492 8.66 -3.79 -2.85
C ARG A 492 7.54 -3.74 -1.84
N THR A 493 6.57 -2.86 -2.02
CA THR A 493 5.39 -2.76 -1.16
C THR A 493 4.61 -4.08 -1.18
N LEU A 494 4.25 -4.59 -2.35
CA LEU A 494 3.56 -5.88 -2.49
C LEU A 494 4.32 -7.02 -1.80
N ASN A 495 5.63 -7.11 -1.98
CA ASN A 495 6.46 -8.11 -1.30
C ASN A 495 6.49 -7.94 0.22
N GLN A 496 6.53 -6.72 0.76
CA GLN A 496 6.46 -6.49 2.21
C GLN A 496 5.06 -6.85 2.76
N LEU A 497 3.99 -6.55 2.04
CA LEU A 497 2.62 -6.89 2.43
C LEU A 497 2.33 -8.39 2.43
N THR A 498 3.11 -9.22 1.71
CA THR A 498 2.94 -10.68 1.68
C THR A 498 3.99 -11.46 2.46
N THR A 499 5.18 -10.90 2.70
CA THR A 499 6.30 -11.64 3.33
C THR A 499 6.70 -11.15 4.72
N ASP A 500 6.25 -9.98 5.17
CA ASP A 500 6.45 -9.54 6.55
C ASP A 500 5.33 -10.07 7.47
N PRO A 501 5.64 -10.70 8.63
CA PRO A 501 4.65 -11.21 9.59
C PRO A 501 3.64 -10.19 10.12
N ILE A 502 3.89 -8.87 9.99
CA ILE A 502 2.92 -7.83 10.34
C ILE A 502 1.72 -7.78 9.37
N PHE A 503 1.93 -8.14 8.10
CA PHE A 503 0.90 -8.09 7.06
C PHE A 503 0.48 -9.46 6.52
N ALA A 504 1.28 -10.52 6.73
CA ALA A 504 1.10 -11.83 6.11
C ALA A 504 -0.24 -12.55 6.41
N ASP A 505 -0.91 -12.21 7.52
CA ASP A 505 -2.23 -12.74 7.89
C ASP A 505 -3.42 -11.83 7.48
N ALA A 506 -3.17 -10.72 6.76
CA ALA A 506 -4.23 -9.84 6.27
C ALA A 506 -4.99 -10.45 5.08
N ASP A 507 -6.32 -10.48 5.16
CA ASP A 507 -7.16 -11.24 4.22
C ASP A 507 -7.27 -10.62 2.81
N PHE A 508 -7.16 -9.30 2.72
CA PHE A 508 -7.26 -8.53 1.47
C PHE A 508 -6.66 -7.12 1.61
N TRP A 509 -6.54 -6.43 0.48
CA TRP A 509 -6.08 -5.05 0.39
C TRP A 509 -7.20 -4.14 -0.12
N VAL A 510 -7.20 -2.88 0.30
CA VAL A 510 -8.12 -1.82 -0.15
C VAL A 510 -7.28 -0.64 -0.64
N SER A 511 -7.38 -0.33 -1.94
CA SER A 511 -6.72 0.80 -2.58
C SER A 511 -7.71 1.95 -2.83
N ALA A 512 -7.41 3.13 -2.30
CA ALA A 512 -8.25 4.33 -2.35
C ALA A 512 -8.33 5.02 -3.73
N GLY A 513 -7.90 4.36 -4.80
CA GLY A 513 -7.84 4.94 -6.15
C GLY A 513 -6.51 5.61 -6.49
N ASP A 514 -6.50 6.26 -7.65
CA ASP A 514 -5.31 6.70 -8.36
C ASP A 514 -4.35 5.53 -8.59
N GLN A 515 -4.83 4.53 -9.32
CA GLN A 515 -4.06 3.32 -9.66
C GLN A 515 -2.91 3.66 -10.61
N ILE A 516 -3.19 4.48 -11.62
CA ILE A 516 -2.24 4.93 -12.65
C ILE A 516 -2.31 6.46 -12.86
N THR A 517 -1.45 7.04 -13.69
CA THR A 517 -1.48 8.48 -14.02
C THR A 517 -2.22 8.78 -15.34
N ALA A 518 -3.34 9.52 -15.28
CA ALA A 518 -4.18 9.98 -16.40
C ALA A 518 -3.50 10.67 -17.60
N ASN A 519 -2.28 11.18 -17.44
CA ASN A 519 -1.70 12.19 -18.35
C ASN A 519 -1.10 11.62 -19.64
N ALA A 520 -1.52 10.43 -20.09
CA ALA A 520 -0.95 9.74 -21.24
C ALA A 520 -2.04 9.20 -22.20
N ASP A 521 -1.65 8.41 -23.19
CA ASP A 521 -2.57 7.70 -24.08
C ASP A 521 -2.83 6.26 -23.61
N HIS A 522 -3.88 5.61 -24.13
CA HIS A 522 -4.25 4.24 -23.73
C HIS A 522 -3.11 3.22 -23.94
N ALA A 523 -2.24 3.43 -24.93
CA ALA A 523 -1.07 2.58 -25.17
C ALA A 523 -0.04 2.71 -24.04
N THR A 524 0.09 3.90 -23.47
CA THR A 524 0.91 4.15 -22.27
C THR A 524 0.21 3.67 -21.00
N HIS A 525 -1.12 3.83 -20.87
CA HIS A 525 -1.88 3.32 -19.72
C HIS A 525 -1.81 1.80 -19.62
N ALA A 526 -1.81 1.07 -20.74
CA ALA A 526 -1.57 -0.38 -20.74
C ALA A 526 -0.23 -0.72 -20.07
N ASN A 527 0.84 0.02 -20.36
CA ASN A 527 2.14 -0.18 -19.70
C ASN A 527 2.12 0.19 -18.20
N MET A 528 1.28 1.14 -17.78
CA MET A 528 1.10 1.50 -16.36
C MET A 528 0.33 0.43 -15.59
N TYR A 529 -0.75 -0.12 -16.16
CA TYR A 529 -1.47 -1.26 -15.57
C TYR A 529 -0.64 -2.55 -15.60
N ASP A 530 0.21 -2.75 -16.60
CA ASP A 530 1.16 -3.86 -16.62
C ASP A 530 2.20 -3.73 -15.49
N ALA A 531 2.62 -2.51 -15.16
CA ALA A 531 3.47 -2.25 -14.00
C ALA A 531 2.72 -2.51 -12.68
N LEU A 532 1.43 -2.15 -12.60
CA LEU A 532 0.60 -2.31 -11.41
C LEU A 532 0.25 -3.78 -11.12
N LEU A 533 -0.11 -4.55 -12.15
CA LEU A 533 -0.80 -5.83 -12.02
C LEU A 533 0.07 -7.05 -12.36
N ASN A 534 1.15 -6.92 -13.14
CA ASN A 534 2.08 -8.03 -13.37
C ASN A 534 3.12 -8.09 -12.24
N ASN A 535 2.68 -8.66 -11.13
CA ASN A 535 3.45 -9.04 -9.96
C ASN A 535 2.92 -10.39 -9.44
N GLU A 536 3.78 -11.25 -8.89
CA GLU A 536 3.42 -12.61 -8.47
C GLU A 536 2.36 -12.67 -7.33
N TRP A 537 2.23 -11.59 -6.55
CA TRP A 537 1.31 -11.51 -5.41
C TRP A 537 -0.11 -11.03 -5.77
N ILE A 538 -0.28 -10.29 -6.88
CA ILE A 538 -1.59 -9.75 -7.32
C ILE A 538 -2.61 -10.86 -7.66
N PRO A 539 -2.22 -12.04 -8.17
CA PRO A 539 -3.13 -13.18 -8.32
C PRO A 539 -3.47 -13.94 -7.02
N THR A 540 -2.76 -13.71 -5.91
CA THR A 540 -2.87 -14.52 -4.67
C THR A 540 -3.61 -13.83 -3.52
N VAL A 541 -3.53 -12.51 -3.43
CA VAL A 541 -4.29 -11.70 -2.44
C VAL A 541 -5.39 -10.92 -3.17
N ALA A 542 -6.55 -10.73 -2.52
CA ALA A 542 -7.64 -9.96 -3.13
C ALA A 542 -7.39 -8.46 -2.94
N MET A 543 -7.57 -7.66 -3.99
CA MET A 543 -7.43 -6.21 -3.95
C MET A 543 -8.75 -5.53 -4.33
N SER A 544 -9.36 -4.81 -3.39
CA SER A 544 -10.44 -3.86 -3.67
C SER A 544 -9.83 -2.56 -4.18
N THR A 545 -10.41 -1.99 -5.23
CA THR A 545 -9.91 -0.78 -5.90
C THR A 545 -11.02 0.26 -6.01
N LEU A 546 -10.67 1.54 -5.92
CA LEU A 546 -11.56 2.63 -6.28
C LEU A 546 -11.05 3.35 -7.53
N VAL A 547 -11.93 4.10 -8.20
CA VAL A 547 -11.55 5.11 -9.20
C VAL A 547 -11.10 6.38 -8.47
N GLY A 548 -9.85 6.79 -8.67
CA GLY A 548 -9.39 8.14 -8.33
C GLY A 548 -9.48 9.11 -9.51
N ASN A 549 -9.14 10.38 -9.29
CA ASN A 549 -9.25 11.39 -10.34
C ASN A 549 -8.18 11.27 -11.44
N HIS A 550 -7.13 10.45 -11.25
CA HIS A 550 -6.23 10.01 -12.31
C HIS A 550 -6.72 8.75 -13.05
N ASP A 551 -7.65 7.98 -12.48
CA ASP A 551 -8.30 6.87 -13.18
C ASP A 551 -9.46 7.38 -14.07
N ASN A 552 -10.20 8.40 -13.60
CA ASN A 552 -11.34 9.05 -14.27
C ASN A 552 -11.02 9.73 -15.62
N GLY A 553 -9.74 9.95 -15.95
CA GLY A 553 -9.33 10.58 -17.21
C GLY A 553 -9.58 9.73 -18.47
N SER A 554 -9.75 8.42 -18.31
CA SER A 554 -9.59 7.43 -19.37
C SER A 554 -10.88 6.64 -19.62
N LYS A 555 -11.28 6.45 -20.89
CA LYS A 555 -12.62 5.94 -21.25
C LYS A 555 -12.77 4.42 -21.08
N GLY A 556 -12.81 4.00 -19.82
CA GLY A 556 -13.07 2.62 -19.41
C GLY A 556 -11.85 1.80 -19.05
N ASP A 557 -10.65 2.41 -18.98
CA ASP A 557 -9.42 1.68 -18.66
C ASP A 557 -9.50 1.00 -17.29
N HIS A 558 -9.93 1.71 -16.23
CA HIS A 558 -10.12 1.15 -14.88
C HIS A 558 -11.14 -0.01 -14.87
N TYR A 559 -12.36 0.23 -15.35
CA TYR A 559 -13.37 -0.81 -15.46
C TYR A 559 -12.90 -2.03 -16.27
N GLN A 560 -12.12 -1.88 -17.34
CA GLN A 560 -11.67 -3.07 -18.08
C GLN A 560 -10.63 -3.91 -17.31
N HIS A 561 -9.93 -3.34 -16.34
CA HIS A 561 -9.01 -4.03 -15.43
C HIS A 561 -9.68 -4.59 -14.17
N PHE A 562 -10.75 -3.97 -13.66
CA PHE A 562 -11.37 -4.37 -12.39
C PHE A 562 -12.80 -4.92 -12.53
N ASN A 563 -13.19 -5.79 -11.59
CA ASN A 563 -14.48 -6.45 -11.56
C ASN A 563 -15.11 -6.24 -10.17
N GLU A 564 -15.56 -5.02 -9.91
CA GLU A 564 -16.03 -4.60 -8.58
C GLU A 564 -17.44 -5.17 -8.26
N PRO A 565 -17.70 -5.60 -7.02
CA PRO A 565 -18.97 -6.20 -6.62
C PRO A 565 -20.05 -5.16 -6.29
N GLY A 566 -21.33 -5.55 -6.45
CA GLY A 566 -22.43 -4.84 -5.80
C GLY A 566 -22.95 -3.56 -6.48
N TYR A 567 -22.51 -3.21 -7.69
CA TYR A 567 -23.08 -2.06 -8.44
C TYR A 567 -24.62 -2.10 -8.46
N ILE A 568 -25.27 -0.99 -8.10
CA ILE A 568 -26.75 -0.86 -8.14
C ILE A 568 -27.14 0.01 -9.34
N VAL A 569 -28.15 -0.42 -10.10
CA VAL A 569 -28.75 0.38 -11.18
C VAL A 569 -29.87 1.26 -10.63
N ASN A 570 -29.79 2.57 -10.85
CA ASN A 570 -30.86 3.51 -10.58
C ASN A 570 -32.04 3.24 -11.55
N PRO A 571 -33.22 2.83 -11.06
CA PRO A 571 -34.34 2.41 -11.91
C PRO A 571 -35.03 3.58 -12.65
N ALA A 572 -34.80 4.83 -12.23
CA ALA A 572 -35.35 6.02 -12.88
C ALA A 572 -34.49 6.50 -14.07
N THR A 573 -33.18 6.18 -14.08
CA THR A 573 -32.24 6.65 -15.11
C THR A 573 -31.66 5.53 -15.98
N GLY A 574 -31.69 4.27 -15.52
CA GLY A 574 -31.04 3.14 -16.19
C GLY A 574 -29.50 3.14 -16.08
N LYS A 575 -28.95 3.99 -15.21
CA LYS A 575 -27.50 4.14 -14.97
C LYS A 575 -27.09 3.46 -13.67
N TYR A 576 -25.81 3.18 -13.49
CA TYR A 576 -25.28 2.91 -12.15
C TYR A 576 -25.20 4.20 -11.32
N TYR A 577 -25.16 4.08 -10.01
CA TYR A 577 -24.84 5.19 -9.11
C TYR A 577 -23.35 5.60 -9.23
N GLY A 578 -23.02 6.84 -8.88
CA GLY A 578 -21.66 7.39 -9.04
C GLY A 578 -21.14 7.41 -10.48
N HIS A 579 -21.99 7.30 -11.52
CA HIS A 579 -21.52 7.37 -12.90
C HIS A 579 -22.57 7.87 -13.91
N THR A 580 -22.08 8.39 -15.04
CA THR A 580 -22.92 9.08 -16.04
C THR A 580 -23.42 8.20 -17.20
N VAL A 581 -23.02 6.92 -17.27
CA VAL A 581 -23.37 5.99 -18.37
C VAL A 581 -24.48 5.01 -18.03
N THR A 582 -25.10 4.42 -19.05
CA THR A 582 -26.15 3.40 -18.89
C THR A 582 -25.55 2.07 -18.44
N ALA A 583 -26.28 1.29 -17.64
CA ALA A 583 -25.84 -0.02 -17.18
C ALA A 583 -25.51 -0.96 -18.37
N GLY A 584 -24.32 -1.55 -18.34
CA GLY A 584 -23.79 -2.39 -19.44
C GLY A 584 -23.04 -1.62 -20.54
N ASP A 585 -22.82 -0.30 -20.41
CA ASP A 585 -21.89 0.42 -21.28
C ASP A 585 -20.43 0.19 -20.84
N THR A 586 -19.64 -0.37 -21.75
CA THR A 586 -18.21 -0.70 -21.58
C THR A 586 -17.29 0.53 -21.55
N ASN A 587 -17.85 1.74 -21.71
CA ASN A 587 -17.15 3.02 -21.54
C ASN A 587 -17.25 3.57 -20.11
N MET A 588 -17.85 2.82 -19.17
CA MET A 588 -17.84 3.15 -17.74
C MET A 588 -16.41 3.17 -17.21
N VAL A 589 -16.00 4.17 -16.42
CA VAL A 589 -14.68 4.14 -15.75
C VAL A 589 -14.77 3.35 -14.45
N GLY A 590 -15.79 3.62 -13.66
CA GLY A 590 -16.23 2.87 -12.48
C GLY A 590 -17.61 3.38 -12.06
N ALA A 591 -18.10 2.96 -10.89
CA ALA A 591 -19.39 3.36 -10.34
C ALA A 591 -19.41 3.09 -8.83
N ASP A 592 -20.44 3.60 -8.13
CA ASP A 592 -20.66 3.28 -6.72
C ASP A 592 -20.93 1.77 -6.55
N TYR A 593 -20.22 1.15 -5.61
CA TYR A 593 -20.20 -0.31 -5.43
C TYR A 593 -20.11 -0.67 -3.93
N TRP A 594 -20.40 -1.93 -3.56
CA TRP A 594 -20.38 -2.36 -2.15
C TRP A 594 -20.12 -3.85 -1.99
N TYR A 595 -19.61 -4.22 -0.81
CA TYR A 595 -19.46 -5.61 -0.38
C TYR A 595 -19.46 -5.72 1.14
N THR A 596 -19.58 -6.94 1.64
CA THR A 596 -19.41 -7.29 3.06
C THR A 596 -18.21 -8.18 3.25
N TYR A 597 -17.49 -8.01 4.36
CA TYR A 597 -16.40 -8.90 4.75
C TYR A 597 -16.37 -9.06 6.27
N ASN A 598 -16.43 -10.30 6.75
CA ASN A 598 -16.63 -10.67 8.15
C ASN A 598 -17.74 -9.85 8.86
N SER A 599 -17.37 -8.83 9.63
CA SER A 599 -18.29 -7.94 10.36
C SER A 599 -18.32 -6.50 9.83
N VAL A 600 -17.73 -6.25 8.66
CA VAL A 600 -17.66 -4.93 8.02
C VAL A 600 -18.50 -4.87 6.74
N LEU A 601 -19.29 -3.80 6.60
CA LEU A 601 -19.90 -3.35 5.36
C LEU A 601 -19.02 -2.27 4.72
N PHE A 602 -18.53 -2.52 3.50
CA PHE A 602 -17.79 -1.55 2.70
C PHE A 602 -18.69 -0.92 1.64
N VAL A 603 -18.70 0.42 1.60
CA VAL A 603 -19.43 1.21 0.60
C VAL A 603 -18.43 2.09 -0.14
N CYS A 604 -18.20 1.81 -1.41
CA CYS A 604 -17.18 2.44 -2.23
C CYS A 604 -17.84 3.44 -3.19
N LEU A 605 -17.52 4.73 -3.05
CA LEU A 605 -18.18 5.82 -3.76
C LEU A 605 -17.26 6.47 -4.80
N ASN A 606 -17.73 6.55 -6.04
CA ASN A 606 -17.03 7.22 -7.13
C ASN A 606 -17.41 8.71 -7.17
N VAL A 607 -16.94 9.49 -6.19
CA VAL A 607 -17.29 10.93 -6.02
C VAL A 607 -16.68 11.86 -7.10
N ASN A 608 -16.11 11.27 -8.15
CA ASN A 608 -15.52 11.92 -9.32
C ASN A 608 -16.53 12.65 -10.24
N ASP A 609 -17.82 12.61 -9.93
CA ASP A 609 -18.87 13.38 -10.61
C ASP A 609 -19.16 14.76 -9.97
N PHE A 610 -18.54 15.06 -8.81
CA PHE A 610 -18.47 16.42 -8.26
C PHE A 610 -17.66 17.35 -9.18
N ASP A 611 -18.11 18.60 -9.32
CA ASP A 611 -17.46 19.60 -10.16
C ASP A 611 -16.38 20.38 -9.38
N TRP A 612 -15.14 20.18 -9.80
CA TRP A 612 -13.91 20.92 -9.42
C TRP A 612 -13.93 22.43 -9.76
N GLY A 613 -15.05 22.99 -10.20
CA GLY A 613 -15.31 24.44 -10.28
C GLY A 613 -14.52 25.21 -11.34
N ARG A 614 -13.77 24.54 -12.23
CA ARG A 614 -12.55 25.01 -12.95
C ARG A 614 -12.63 26.31 -13.79
N THR A 615 -13.75 27.05 -13.81
CA THR A 615 -13.86 28.38 -14.44
C THR A 615 -14.58 29.41 -13.55
N ALA A 616 -13.83 30.35 -12.97
CA ALA A 616 -14.32 31.31 -11.97
C ALA A 616 -15.42 32.30 -12.44
N ALA A 617 -15.67 32.40 -13.75
CA ALA A 617 -16.48 33.47 -14.35
C ALA A 617 -18.01 33.35 -14.11
N THR A 618 -18.50 32.23 -13.59
CA THR A 618 -19.94 31.91 -13.54
C THR A 618 -20.36 31.19 -12.24
N HIS A 619 -19.98 31.71 -11.07
CA HIS A 619 -20.38 31.22 -9.74
C HIS A 619 -21.88 31.41 -9.39
N ALA A 620 -22.78 31.33 -10.36
CA ALA A 620 -24.22 31.54 -10.19
C ALA A 620 -24.99 30.20 -10.15
N GLY A 621 -25.26 29.70 -8.93
CA GLY A 621 -26.22 28.64 -8.56
C GLY A 621 -26.00 27.22 -9.12
N SER A 622 -25.90 27.12 -10.44
CA SER A 622 -25.84 25.88 -11.24
C SER A 622 -24.68 24.92 -10.98
N TYR A 623 -23.63 25.33 -10.26
CA TYR A 623 -22.51 24.48 -9.86
C TYR A 623 -22.79 23.78 -8.53
N ARG A 624 -23.07 24.55 -7.47
CA ARG A 624 -23.43 24.02 -6.14
C ARG A 624 -24.64 23.10 -6.18
N ASN A 625 -25.62 23.37 -7.05
CA ASN A 625 -26.76 22.49 -7.27
C ASN A 625 -26.39 21.14 -7.91
N ARG A 626 -25.29 21.04 -8.67
CA ARG A 626 -24.79 19.76 -9.20
C ARG A 626 -24.00 18.97 -8.16
N ASN A 627 -23.15 19.63 -7.37
CA ASN A 627 -22.42 18.97 -6.28
C ASN A 627 -23.39 18.46 -5.19
N ARG A 628 -24.44 19.23 -4.88
CA ARG A 628 -25.57 18.75 -4.06
C ARG A 628 -26.25 17.53 -4.68
N GLN A 629 -26.55 17.56 -5.99
CA GLN A 629 -27.18 16.43 -6.68
C GLN A 629 -26.30 15.17 -6.71
N ALA A 630 -24.98 15.31 -6.86
CA ALA A 630 -24.03 14.19 -6.73
C ALA A 630 -24.09 13.57 -5.33
N ALA A 631 -24.01 14.40 -4.27
CA ALA A 631 -24.21 13.95 -2.89
C ALA A 631 -25.55 13.24 -2.68
N GLU A 632 -26.66 13.80 -3.19
CA GLU A 632 -28.00 13.20 -3.13
C GLU A 632 -28.05 11.82 -3.82
N TYR A 633 -27.34 11.63 -4.96
CA TYR A 633 -27.24 10.33 -5.62
C TYR A 633 -26.44 9.29 -4.81
N HIS A 634 -25.27 9.66 -4.26
CA HIS A 634 -24.49 8.74 -3.42
C HIS A 634 -25.25 8.36 -2.14
N LEU A 635 -26.00 9.30 -1.54
CA LEU A 635 -26.82 9.03 -0.38
C LEU A 635 -28.00 8.10 -0.73
N GLU A 636 -28.63 8.24 -1.91
CA GLU A 636 -29.64 7.28 -2.40
C GLU A 636 -29.04 5.88 -2.68
N PHE A 637 -27.76 5.81 -3.06
CA PHE A 637 -27.03 4.54 -3.16
C PHE A 637 -26.81 3.92 -1.77
N ILE A 638 -26.27 4.68 -0.82
CA ILE A 638 -26.04 4.21 0.55
C ILE A 638 -27.34 3.71 1.19
N ASP A 639 -28.45 4.44 1.04
CA ASP A 639 -29.78 4.01 1.54
C ASP A 639 -30.18 2.63 1.02
N LYS A 640 -29.87 2.34 -0.24
CA LYS A 640 -30.18 1.03 -0.86
C LYS A 640 -29.23 -0.06 -0.40
N VAL A 641 -27.95 0.25 -0.17
CA VAL A 641 -27.00 -0.70 0.40
C VAL A 641 -27.41 -1.06 1.85
N LEU A 642 -27.86 -0.08 2.64
CA LEU A 642 -28.37 -0.30 3.99
C LEU A 642 -29.68 -1.11 3.99
N GLU A 643 -30.67 -0.76 3.17
CA GLU A 643 -31.92 -1.53 3.01
C GLU A 643 -31.67 -2.98 2.54
N LEU A 644 -30.66 -3.22 1.70
CA LEU A 644 -30.24 -4.56 1.28
C LEU A 644 -29.54 -5.38 2.38
N ASN A 645 -28.99 -4.72 3.41
CA ASN A 645 -28.20 -5.35 4.47
C ASN A 645 -28.82 -5.24 5.87
N LYS A 646 -30.00 -4.62 6.03
CA LYS A 646 -30.63 -4.38 7.35
C LYS A 646 -30.87 -5.63 8.20
N ASP A 647 -31.09 -6.78 7.55
CA ASP A 647 -31.33 -8.07 8.21
C ASP A 647 -30.01 -8.84 8.46
N ASN A 648 -28.85 -8.28 8.10
CA ASN A 648 -27.53 -8.91 8.21
C ASN A 648 -26.87 -8.58 9.57
N THR A 649 -27.21 -9.37 10.59
CA THR A 649 -26.75 -9.21 11.98
C THR A 649 -25.24 -9.34 12.20
N ASP A 650 -24.49 -9.80 11.20
CA ASP A 650 -23.05 -9.95 11.28
C ASP A 650 -22.32 -8.60 11.19
N ILE A 651 -22.92 -7.59 10.56
CA ILE A 651 -22.31 -6.26 10.37
C ILE A 651 -22.27 -5.53 11.72
N LYS A 652 -21.06 -5.24 12.21
CA LYS A 652 -20.79 -4.35 13.36
C LYS A 652 -20.22 -3.00 12.94
N TRP A 653 -19.57 -2.95 11.78
CA TRP A 653 -18.85 -1.79 11.26
C TRP A 653 -19.33 -1.41 9.87
N LYS A 654 -19.47 -0.11 9.60
CA LYS A 654 -19.74 0.43 8.27
C LYS A 654 -18.62 1.39 7.89
N VAL A 655 -17.97 1.10 6.77
CA VAL A 655 -16.84 1.86 6.24
C VAL A 655 -17.21 2.43 4.86
N VAL A 656 -17.01 3.73 4.67
CA VAL A 656 -17.04 4.36 3.34
C VAL A 656 -15.62 4.44 2.80
N VAL A 657 -15.44 4.18 1.51
CA VAL A 657 -14.21 4.46 0.77
C VAL A 657 -14.53 5.40 -0.38
N TYR A 658 -13.89 6.57 -0.43
CA TYR A 658 -13.90 7.48 -1.59
C TYR A 658 -12.47 7.96 -1.86
N HIS A 659 -12.15 8.54 -3.02
CA HIS A 659 -10.76 8.90 -3.33
C HIS A 659 -10.37 10.27 -2.74
N GLU A 660 -11.11 11.31 -3.15
CA GLU A 660 -10.91 12.71 -2.80
C GLU A 660 -10.89 12.93 -1.28
N SER A 661 -9.96 13.74 -0.76
CA SER A 661 -9.67 13.86 0.69
C SER A 661 -10.15 15.20 1.29
N PRO A 662 -11.43 15.35 1.70
CA PRO A 662 -11.97 16.61 2.19
C PRO A 662 -11.45 17.04 3.59
N TYR A 663 -10.53 16.30 4.22
CA TYR A 663 -9.91 16.70 5.48
C TYR A 663 -8.38 16.53 5.54
N GLY A 664 -7.72 16.03 4.49
CA GLY A 664 -6.27 15.88 4.50
C GLY A 664 -5.52 17.18 4.21
N SER A 665 -4.18 17.10 4.23
CA SER A 665 -3.30 18.26 4.45
C SER A 665 -3.06 19.20 3.26
N SER A 666 -3.60 18.93 2.06
CA SER A 666 -3.26 19.70 0.87
C SER A 666 -3.90 21.09 0.80
N TYR A 667 -3.19 22.03 0.16
CA TYR A 667 -3.62 23.43 -0.04
C TYR A 667 -4.99 23.54 -0.74
N HIS A 668 -5.32 22.61 -1.63
CA HIS A 668 -6.59 22.65 -2.38
C HIS A 668 -7.83 22.29 -1.55
N ASN A 669 -7.66 21.78 -0.32
CA ASN A 669 -8.77 21.40 0.56
C ASN A 669 -9.37 22.59 1.34
N ASN A 670 -8.65 23.72 1.46
CA ASN A 670 -8.95 24.78 2.43
C ASN A 670 -8.86 26.20 1.85
N PHE A 671 -9.72 27.10 2.34
CA PHE A 671 -9.71 28.52 1.93
C PHE A 671 -8.46 29.23 2.44
N THR A 672 -7.85 30.10 1.61
CA THR A 672 -6.69 30.88 2.03
C THR A 672 -6.97 32.38 2.10
N ARG A 673 -6.59 32.97 3.24
CA ARG A 673 -6.51 34.43 3.37
C ARG A 673 -5.48 35.00 2.40
N ASP A 674 -5.82 36.10 1.76
CA ASP A 674 -4.88 36.90 1.00
C ASP A 674 -3.99 37.76 1.91
N SER A 675 -3.08 38.54 1.31
CA SER A 675 -2.23 39.48 2.03
C SER A 675 -2.97 40.70 2.63
N GLY A 676 -4.27 40.88 2.36
CA GLY A 676 -5.16 41.81 3.06
C GLY A 676 -5.86 41.20 4.27
N GLY A 677 -5.85 39.86 4.40
CA GLY A 677 -6.54 39.12 5.44
C GLY A 677 -7.97 38.70 5.06
N GLU A 678 -8.38 38.87 3.80
CA GLU A 678 -9.70 38.49 3.28
C GLU A 678 -9.64 37.05 2.73
N TYR A 679 -10.67 36.24 2.97
CA TYR A 679 -10.68 34.84 2.52
C TYR A 679 -10.92 34.78 1.01
N THR A 680 -9.89 34.38 0.25
CA THR A 680 -9.99 34.24 -1.21
C THR A 680 -10.24 32.80 -1.59
N THR A 681 -11.33 32.59 -2.33
CA THR A 681 -11.73 31.28 -2.84
C THR A 681 -11.04 30.99 -4.16
N ARG A 682 -10.35 29.84 -4.27
CA ARG A 682 -9.96 29.31 -5.57
C ARG A 682 -11.03 28.36 -6.12
N PRO A 683 -11.23 28.26 -7.45
CA PRO A 683 -12.28 27.42 -8.01
C PRO A 683 -12.15 25.93 -7.65
N GLU A 684 -10.92 25.44 -7.50
CA GLU A 684 -10.62 24.06 -7.10
C GLU A 684 -11.09 23.69 -5.66
N GLN A 685 -11.26 24.67 -4.77
CA GLN A 685 -11.61 24.43 -3.36
C GLN A 685 -13.09 24.11 -3.13
N TYR A 686 -13.98 24.42 -4.08
CA TYR A 686 -15.43 24.27 -3.88
C TYR A 686 -15.91 22.83 -3.77
N MET A 687 -15.25 21.87 -4.42
CA MET A 687 -15.62 20.46 -4.33
C MET A 687 -15.57 19.95 -2.90
N PHE A 688 -14.42 20.11 -2.22
CA PHE A 688 -14.22 19.63 -0.86
C PHE A 688 -15.17 20.32 0.14
N VAL A 689 -15.48 21.59 -0.07
CA VAL A 689 -16.46 22.35 0.73
C VAL A 689 -17.89 21.83 0.51
N ASP A 690 -18.30 21.58 -0.74
CA ASP A 690 -19.62 21.01 -1.04
C ASP A 690 -19.73 19.54 -0.58
N MET A 691 -18.65 18.74 -0.63
CA MET A 691 -18.60 17.39 -0.03
C MET A 691 -18.83 17.46 1.49
N ARG A 692 -18.10 18.33 2.20
CA ARG A 692 -18.31 18.59 3.63
C ARG A 692 -19.75 19.01 3.91
N GLN A 693 -20.36 19.85 3.08
CA GLN A 693 -21.70 20.41 3.33
C GLN A 693 -22.87 19.48 2.95
N PHE A 694 -22.71 18.60 1.95
CA PHE A 694 -23.83 17.82 1.40
C PHE A 694 -23.68 16.30 1.52
N LEU A 695 -22.45 15.77 1.48
CA LEU A 695 -22.21 14.32 1.53
C LEU A 695 -21.98 13.84 2.97
N LEU A 696 -21.05 14.45 3.70
CA LEU A 696 -20.63 13.95 5.02
C LEU A 696 -21.75 13.95 6.08
N PRO A 697 -22.55 15.01 6.25
CA PRO A 697 -23.67 15.01 7.22
C PRO A 697 -24.72 13.94 6.89
N GLY A 698 -24.84 13.56 5.60
CA GLY A 698 -25.68 12.46 5.17
C GLY A 698 -25.11 11.08 5.49
N ILE A 699 -23.78 10.91 5.49
CA ILE A 699 -23.08 9.69 5.92
C ILE A 699 -23.19 9.54 7.46
N ASP A 700 -22.94 10.61 8.21
CA ASP A 700 -23.13 10.67 9.67
C ASP A 700 -24.56 10.29 10.08
N ALA A 701 -25.57 10.84 9.40
CA ALA A 701 -26.98 10.56 9.67
C ALA A 701 -27.39 9.10 9.42
N ARG A 702 -26.51 8.29 8.82
CA ARG A 702 -26.68 6.86 8.52
C ARG A 702 -25.83 5.95 9.43
N GLY A 703 -25.11 6.55 10.38
CA GLY A 703 -24.34 5.85 11.39
C GLY A 703 -23.21 5.02 10.80
N PHE A 704 -22.36 5.64 9.96
CA PHE A 704 -21.08 5.06 9.57
C PHE A 704 -20.02 5.34 10.64
N ASP A 705 -19.00 4.49 10.70
CA ASP A 705 -17.96 4.57 11.73
C ASP A 705 -16.67 5.19 11.17
N VAL A 706 -16.31 4.88 9.92
CA VAL A 706 -15.04 5.28 9.31
C VAL A 706 -15.19 5.65 7.84
N ILE A 707 -14.43 6.66 7.42
CA ILE A 707 -14.17 7.06 6.03
C ILE A 707 -12.68 6.88 5.72
N LEU A 708 -12.40 6.25 4.57
CA LEU A 708 -11.06 5.99 4.07
C LEU A 708 -10.85 6.68 2.70
N SER A 709 -9.76 7.45 2.55
CA SER A 709 -9.44 8.24 1.34
C SER A 709 -7.96 8.24 0.93
N GLY A 710 -7.65 8.78 -0.26
CA GLY A 710 -6.30 8.93 -0.83
C GLY A 710 -6.04 10.38 -1.24
N HIS A 711 -5.61 10.62 -2.48
CA HIS A 711 -5.54 11.93 -3.14
C HIS A 711 -4.41 12.86 -2.66
N ASP A 712 -4.24 13.05 -1.35
CA ASP A 712 -3.29 14.01 -0.79
C ASP A 712 -1.84 13.49 -0.74
N HIS A 713 -1.59 12.23 -1.13
CA HIS A 713 -0.28 11.55 -1.07
C HIS A 713 0.45 11.68 0.29
N THR A 714 -0.31 11.92 1.37
CA THR A 714 0.19 12.18 2.72
C THR A 714 -0.74 11.54 3.73
N TYR A 715 -0.18 10.73 4.64
CA TYR A 715 -1.02 10.10 5.66
C TYR A 715 -1.54 11.16 6.62
N THR A 716 -2.86 11.24 6.73
CA THR A 716 -3.53 12.13 7.68
C THR A 716 -4.69 11.42 8.36
N ARG A 717 -4.96 11.81 9.61
CA ARG A 717 -6.10 11.31 10.38
C ARG A 717 -6.70 12.42 11.24
N THR A 718 -8.02 12.40 11.31
CA THR A 718 -8.84 13.33 12.10
C THR A 718 -9.10 12.83 13.52
N HIS A 719 -9.76 13.63 14.34
CA HIS A 719 -10.54 13.09 15.47
C HIS A 719 -11.77 12.32 14.94
N VAL A 720 -12.49 11.62 15.82
CA VAL A 720 -13.88 11.22 15.50
C VAL A 720 -14.73 12.49 15.45
N MET A 721 -15.42 12.74 14.33
CA MET A 721 -16.15 13.99 14.06
C MET A 721 -17.65 13.74 13.85
N ASN A 722 -18.49 14.68 14.28
CA ASN A 722 -19.94 14.64 14.05
C ASN A 722 -20.39 15.89 13.27
N HIS A 723 -20.63 15.73 11.98
CA HIS A 723 -20.90 16.81 11.03
C HIS A 723 -22.32 17.41 11.14
N VAL A 724 -23.17 16.87 12.02
CA VAL A 724 -24.53 17.39 12.29
C VAL A 724 -24.64 18.17 13.61
N ASP A 725 -23.55 18.36 14.36
CA ASP A 725 -23.50 19.31 15.49
C ASP A 725 -23.29 20.75 14.98
N GLU A 726 -24.04 21.71 15.54
CA GLU A 726 -23.90 23.13 15.20
C GLU A 726 -22.53 23.71 15.60
N SER A 727 -21.81 23.07 16.52
CA SER A 727 -20.43 23.45 16.88
C SER A 727 -19.42 23.32 15.73
N VAL A 728 -19.70 22.47 14.74
CA VAL A 728 -18.80 22.20 13.59
C VAL A 728 -18.92 23.25 12.47
N ASN A 729 -19.84 24.23 12.59
CA ASN A 729 -20.10 25.20 11.52
C ASN A 729 -18.87 26.03 11.08
N ASP A 730 -17.93 26.33 11.98
CA ASP A 730 -16.70 27.07 11.63
C ASP A 730 -15.71 26.23 10.79
N MET A 731 -15.83 24.89 10.79
CA MET A 731 -15.06 24.00 9.91
C MET A 731 -15.56 23.99 8.45
N TYR A 732 -16.76 24.48 8.14
CA TYR A 732 -17.20 24.63 6.75
C TYR A 732 -16.44 25.73 5.99
N TYR A 733 -15.81 26.67 6.71
CA TYR A 733 -15.16 27.84 6.13
C TYR A 733 -13.71 28.09 6.62
N GLY A 734 -13.16 27.22 7.48
CA GLY A 734 -11.76 27.28 7.89
C GLY A 734 -11.46 28.33 8.95
N ASN A 735 -12.30 28.41 9.99
CA ASN A 735 -12.05 29.20 11.20
C ASN A 735 -11.41 28.36 12.33
N GLU A 736 -10.82 29.05 13.29
CA GLU A 736 -9.93 28.50 14.33
C GLU A 736 -10.68 27.71 15.42
N TYR A 737 -10.95 26.40 15.19
CA TYR A 737 -11.54 25.50 16.19
C TYR A 737 -10.53 24.50 16.79
N ALA A 738 -9.58 25.03 17.58
CA ALA A 738 -8.59 24.25 18.33
C ALA A 738 -8.90 24.18 19.85
N THR A 739 -10.12 24.52 20.27
CA THR A 739 -10.43 24.90 21.67
C THR A 739 -11.74 24.35 22.25
N ALA A 740 -12.47 23.50 21.53
CA ALA A 740 -13.85 23.11 21.93
C ALA A 740 -14.11 21.60 22.15
N LEU A 741 -13.26 20.69 21.66
CA LEU A 741 -13.49 19.24 21.80
C LEU A 741 -12.95 18.70 23.14
N ASN A 742 -13.81 18.69 24.17
CA ASN A 742 -13.55 18.05 25.47
C ASN A 742 -13.64 16.50 25.38
N ASN A 743 -12.81 15.87 24.55
CA ASN A 743 -12.60 14.41 24.60
C ASN A 743 -11.68 14.08 25.78
N THR A 744 -12.23 14.15 26.98
CA THR A 744 -11.55 13.80 28.22
C THR A 744 -11.34 12.29 28.27
N ALA A 745 -10.09 11.82 28.31
CA ALA A 745 -9.80 10.43 28.66
C ALA A 745 -10.16 10.16 30.13
N GLU A 746 -10.34 8.89 30.53
CA GLU A 746 -10.67 8.52 31.93
C GLU A 746 -9.62 8.99 32.97
N ASP A 747 -8.41 9.35 32.53
CA ASP A 747 -7.36 9.90 33.39
C ASP A 747 -7.42 11.43 33.60
N GLY A 748 -8.30 12.13 32.87
CA GLY A 748 -8.48 13.59 32.94
C GLY A 748 -7.59 14.41 31.99
N THR A 749 -6.87 13.80 31.04
CA THR A 749 -5.93 14.51 30.17
C THR A 749 -6.61 15.16 28.96
N ASN A 750 -6.57 16.50 28.89
CA ASN A 750 -6.94 17.27 27.69
C ASN A 750 -5.70 17.55 26.82
N TYR A 751 -5.87 17.51 25.50
CA TYR A 751 -4.77 17.61 24.53
C TYR A 751 -4.80 18.89 23.66
N TYR A 752 -3.74 19.69 23.83
CA TYR A 752 -3.18 20.72 22.93
C TYR A 752 -3.81 22.12 22.82
N THR A 753 -2.91 23.11 22.86
CA THR A 753 -2.96 24.39 22.12
C THR A 753 -1.57 24.64 21.51
N TYR A 754 -1.51 25.24 20.32
CA TYR A 754 -0.25 25.48 19.60
C TYR A 754 0.29 26.90 19.81
N ALA A 755 1.61 27.07 19.70
CA ALA A 755 2.29 28.34 19.93
C ALA A 755 3.30 28.65 18.81
N ASP A 756 3.16 29.87 18.26
CA ASP A 756 3.91 30.50 17.17
C ASP A 756 3.86 29.83 15.78
N GLY A 757 3.93 30.68 14.75
CA GLY A 757 3.69 30.32 13.36
C GLY A 757 4.99 30.19 12.58
N THR A 758 5.62 29.02 12.65
CA THR A 758 6.81 28.68 11.87
C THR A 758 6.61 27.37 11.10
N THR A 759 7.13 27.30 9.86
CA THR A 759 6.80 26.27 8.87
C THR A 759 7.94 25.26 8.67
N SER A 760 7.79 24.05 9.20
CA SER A 760 8.41 22.80 8.69
C SER A 760 7.79 21.59 9.41
N PRO A 761 7.40 20.50 8.73
CA PRO A 761 6.39 19.56 9.26
C PRO A 761 6.87 18.56 10.33
N THR A 762 8.18 18.43 10.61
CA THR A 762 8.71 17.35 11.48
C THR A 762 8.75 17.67 12.97
N TYR A 763 8.42 18.90 13.40
CA TYR A 763 8.64 19.36 14.78
C TYR A 763 7.44 20.09 15.38
N VAL A 764 6.47 19.32 15.86
CA VAL A 764 5.37 19.86 16.69
C VAL A 764 5.94 20.32 18.04
N SER A 765 5.63 21.56 18.44
CA SER A 765 5.87 22.06 19.79
C SER A 765 4.54 22.18 20.54
N TRP A 766 4.47 21.65 21.76
CA TRP A 766 3.26 21.68 22.58
C TRP A 766 3.57 22.09 24.02
N THR A 767 2.62 22.77 24.67
CA THR A 767 2.72 23.12 26.09
C THR A 767 1.77 22.26 26.90
N ASP A 768 2.28 21.61 27.95
CA ASP A 768 1.46 20.80 28.86
C ASP A 768 0.70 21.65 29.91
N LEU A 769 -0.20 21.01 30.66
CA LEU A 769 -1.01 21.66 31.70
C LEU A 769 -0.19 22.25 32.87
N ASN A 770 1.11 21.95 32.97
CA ASN A 770 2.01 22.59 33.94
C ASN A 770 2.72 23.84 33.37
N GLY A 771 2.46 24.19 32.11
CA GLY A 771 3.15 25.27 31.40
C GLY A 771 4.52 24.88 30.85
N THR A 772 4.83 23.58 30.73
CA THR A 772 6.10 23.11 30.16
C THR A 772 5.97 22.97 28.65
N THR A 773 6.72 23.75 27.89
CA THR A 773 6.78 23.63 26.42
C THR A 773 7.78 22.54 26.01
N HIS A 774 7.27 21.48 25.41
CA HIS A 774 8.04 20.40 24.79
C HIS A 774 8.35 20.80 23.35
N THR A 775 9.62 20.73 22.96
CA THR A 775 10.14 21.19 21.66
C THR A 775 10.89 20.06 20.96
N ASN A 776 10.86 20.05 19.62
CA ASN A 776 11.68 19.19 18.74
C ASN A 776 11.74 17.69 19.11
N THR A 777 10.64 17.13 19.59
CA THR A 777 10.56 15.71 19.98
C THR A 777 9.79 14.94 18.91
N LYS A 778 10.36 13.85 18.37
CA LYS A 778 9.59 12.87 17.59
C LYS A 778 8.42 12.44 18.46
N LEU A 779 7.18 12.65 18.01
CA LEU A 779 6.03 12.03 18.66
C LEU A 779 6.29 10.52 18.69
N ALA A 780 6.54 9.99 19.88
CA ALA A 780 6.40 8.56 20.09
C ALA A 780 4.95 8.23 19.79
N SER A 781 4.70 7.21 18.97
CA SER A 781 3.36 6.75 18.64
C SER A 781 2.70 6.17 19.90
N VAL A 782 2.09 7.06 20.69
CA VAL A 782 1.21 6.70 21.79
C VAL A 782 -0.08 6.20 21.15
N PRO A 783 -0.47 4.93 21.29
CA PRO A 783 -1.71 4.43 20.71
C PRO A 783 -2.89 5.19 21.32
N VAL A 784 -3.63 5.91 20.49
CA VAL A 784 -4.80 6.68 20.94
C VAL A 784 -6.04 5.83 20.78
N LYS A 785 -6.85 5.72 21.84
CA LYS A 785 -8.08 4.93 21.85
C LYS A 785 -9.28 5.84 22.15
N VAL A 786 -10.35 5.69 21.37
CA VAL A 786 -11.66 6.33 21.62
C VAL A 786 -12.70 5.24 21.82
N THR A 787 -13.24 5.15 23.03
CA THR A 787 -14.37 4.25 23.37
C THR A 787 -15.69 5.02 23.23
N ALA A 788 -16.75 4.34 22.76
CA ALA A 788 -18.07 4.91 22.47
C ALA A 788 -18.04 6.11 21.47
N PRO A 789 -17.49 5.93 20.24
CA PRO A 789 -17.44 7.00 19.23
C PRO A 789 -18.85 7.46 18.81
N THR A 790 -19.07 8.77 18.81
CA THR A 790 -20.37 9.41 18.48
C THR A 790 -20.37 10.10 17.10
N GLY A 791 -19.51 9.65 16.18
CA GLY A 791 -19.32 10.22 14.85
C GLY A 791 -18.36 9.40 13.99
N VAL A 792 -17.92 9.96 12.86
CA VAL A 792 -17.09 9.28 11.85
C VAL A 792 -15.61 9.62 12.03
N LEU A 793 -14.73 8.62 11.91
CA LEU A 793 -13.28 8.81 11.78
C LEU A 793 -12.88 8.95 10.30
N HIS A 794 -12.13 9.99 9.92
CA HIS A 794 -11.53 10.07 8.58
C HIS A 794 -10.03 9.75 8.63
N ILE A 795 -9.58 8.87 7.72
CA ILE A 795 -8.18 8.55 7.45
C ILE A 795 -7.91 8.71 5.95
N THR A 796 -6.89 9.49 5.61
CA THR A 796 -6.31 9.53 4.26
C THR A 796 -4.97 8.80 4.26
N ALA A 797 -4.77 7.90 3.29
CA ALA A 797 -3.52 7.18 3.09
C ALA A 797 -2.47 8.03 2.36
N SER A 798 -1.21 7.61 2.48
CA SER A 798 -0.09 8.13 1.68
C SER A 798 0.18 7.22 0.47
N SER A 799 1.06 7.65 -0.44
CA SER A 799 1.43 6.84 -1.61
C SER A 799 2.10 5.52 -1.20
N SER A 800 1.48 4.42 -1.62
CA SER A 800 1.94 3.06 -1.39
C SER A 800 3.10 2.63 -2.30
N SER A 801 3.29 3.29 -3.45
CA SER A 801 4.44 3.09 -4.35
C SER A 801 5.60 4.06 -4.11
N GLY A 802 5.34 5.18 -3.42
CA GLY A 802 6.29 6.28 -3.25
C GLY A 802 6.45 7.13 -4.52
N SER A 803 5.38 7.28 -5.30
CA SER A 803 5.44 7.89 -6.65
C SER A 803 5.65 9.40 -6.66
N SER A 804 5.21 10.12 -5.63
CA SER A 804 5.13 11.57 -5.56
C SER A 804 6.36 12.29 -4.99
N ARG A 805 6.45 13.58 -5.33
CA ARG A 805 7.40 14.56 -4.78
C ARG A 805 6.65 15.57 -3.93
N ASN A 806 7.36 16.20 -2.99
CA ASN A 806 7.00 17.44 -2.30
C ASN A 806 5.56 17.48 -1.77
N ALA A 807 5.40 17.26 -0.46
CA ALA A 807 4.29 17.91 0.23
C ALA A 807 4.53 19.44 0.14
N ASP A 808 3.67 20.16 -0.58
CA ASP A 808 3.66 21.63 -0.50
C ASP A 808 3.40 22.03 0.96
N ASP A 809 4.22 22.93 1.52
CA ASP A 809 4.47 23.20 2.96
C ASP A 809 3.27 23.71 3.82
N TYR A 810 2.03 23.48 3.38
CA TYR A 810 0.82 24.16 3.84
C TYR A 810 -0.11 23.27 4.69
N VAL A 811 0.39 22.82 5.85
CA VAL A 811 -0.46 22.22 6.89
C VAL A 811 -1.45 23.29 7.41
N HIS A 812 -2.67 23.29 6.86
CA HIS A 812 -3.78 24.10 7.32
C HIS A 812 -4.60 23.31 8.37
N PRO A 813 -4.59 23.72 9.66
CA PRO A 813 -5.11 22.89 10.75
C PRO A 813 -6.64 22.94 10.82
N MET A 814 -7.30 21.93 10.24
CA MET A 814 -8.72 21.64 10.44
C MET A 814 -8.89 20.18 10.88
N ALA A 815 -9.20 19.96 12.16
CA ALA A 815 -9.47 18.66 12.79
C ALA A 815 -8.38 17.55 12.68
N LEU A 816 -7.25 17.82 12.03
CA LEU A 816 -6.13 16.89 11.87
C LEU A 816 -5.33 16.69 13.16
N VAL A 817 -5.16 15.42 13.54
CA VAL A 817 -4.42 14.99 14.76
C VAL A 817 -2.99 14.57 14.42
N THR A 818 -2.77 14.06 13.21
CA THR A 818 -1.48 13.53 12.77
C THR A 818 -1.33 13.71 11.27
N VAL A 819 -0.16 14.17 10.85
CA VAL A 819 0.27 14.32 9.45
C VAL A 819 1.66 13.69 9.33
N SER A 820 1.80 12.57 8.62
CA SER A 820 3.09 11.91 8.44
C SER A 820 3.78 12.35 7.16
N GLY A 821 4.27 13.60 7.17
CA GLY A 821 5.05 14.21 6.10
C GLY A 821 6.50 13.73 6.04
N LYS A 822 6.71 12.41 5.88
CA LYS A 822 8.01 11.83 5.55
C LYS A 822 8.14 11.74 4.02
N GLU A 823 8.92 12.63 3.43
CA GLU A 823 9.11 12.67 1.97
C GLU A 823 9.68 11.35 1.42
N VAL A 824 9.12 10.87 0.31
CA VAL A 824 9.59 9.72 -0.51
C VAL A 824 9.50 8.32 0.15
N ASP A 825 9.01 8.19 1.40
CA ASP A 825 8.76 6.88 2.01
C ASP A 825 7.38 6.31 1.62
N ARG A 826 7.38 5.06 1.16
CA ARG A 826 6.19 4.24 0.89
C ARG A 826 5.46 3.94 2.21
N GLN A 827 4.13 3.97 2.22
CA GLN A 827 3.35 3.70 3.43
C GLN A 827 2.19 2.73 3.18
N ALA A 828 1.77 2.04 4.24
CA ALA A 828 0.56 1.22 4.27
C ALA A 828 -0.03 1.20 5.69
N VAL A 829 -1.36 1.13 5.77
CA VAL A 829 -2.09 1.07 7.04
C VAL A 829 -2.61 -0.35 7.25
N LEU A 830 -2.15 -1.04 8.28
CA LEU A 830 -2.83 -2.26 8.75
C LEU A 830 -4.12 -1.84 9.46
N VAL A 831 -5.23 -2.50 9.12
CA VAL A 831 -6.51 -2.34 9.81
C VAL A 831 -6.89 -3.65 10.46
N GLU A 832 -6.80 -3.69 11.79
CA GLU A 832 -7.19 -4.82 12.63
C GLU A 832 -8.63 -4.61 13.09
N VAL A 833 -9.50 -5.60 12.82
CA VAL A 833 -10.93 -5.55 13.08
C VAL A 833 -11.28 -6.60 14.13
N THR A 834 -12.01 -6.19 15.17
CA THR A 834 -12.84 -7.10 15.94
C THR A 834 -14.29 -6.63 15.91
N ASP A 835 -15.24 -7.49 16.31
CA ASP A 835 -16.65 -7.10 16.48
C ASP A 835 -16.86 -5.83 17.33
N ASN A 836 -15.91 -5.49 18.24
CA ASN A 836 -15.98 -4.30 19.10
C ASN A 836 -14.87 -3.26 18.84
N THR A 837 -13.89 -3.49 17.96
CA THR A 837 -12.81 -2.52 17.71
C THR A 837 -12.39 -2.40 16.24
N LEU A 838 -12.04 -1.19 15.79
CA LEU A 838 -11.19 -0.97 14.62
C LEU A 838 -9.88 -0.30 15.07
N THR A 839 -8.75 -0.94 14.81
CA THR A 839 -7.41 -0.41 15.06
C THR A 839 -6.69 -0.16 13.74
N PHE A 840 -6.14 1.03 13.57
CA PHE A 840 -5.44 1.50 12.39
C PHE A 840 -3.98 1.76 12.75
N THR A 841 -3.04 1.02 12.17
CA THR A 841 -1.60 1.24 12.37
C THR A 841 -0.92 1.57 11.04
N ASN A 842 -0.43 2.80 10.90
CA ASN A 842 0.30 3.23 9.70
C ASN A 842 1.80 2.94 9.83
N TYR A 843 2.39 2.35 8.80
CA TYR A 843 3.81 1.99 8.73
C TYR A 843 4.53 2.72 7.59
N ALA A 844 5.74 3.22 7.85
CA ALA A 844 6.69 3.52 6.78
C ALA A 844 7.37 2.22 6.33
N LEU A 845 7.08 1.79 5.10
CA LEU A 845 7.62 0.58 4.48
C LEU A 845 9.07 0.76 4.01
N GLY A 846 9.46 2.01 3.72
CA GLY A 846 10.78 2.42 3.26
C GLY A 846 10.73 3.23 1.97
N SER A 847 11.89 3.73 1.53
CA SER A 847 11.99 4.53 0.31
C SER A 847 11.70 3.72 -0.96
N THR A 848 11.66 4.37 -2.12
CA THR A 848 11.62 3.68 -3.42
C THR A 848 12.85 2.80 -3.73
N THR A 849 13.89 2.82 -2.88
CA THR A 849 15.14 2.06 -3.10
C THR A 849 15.58 1.16 -1.95
N GLU A 850 14.93 1.25 -0.78
CA GLU A 850 15.32 0.57 0.46
C GLU A 850 14.05 0.17 1.23
N ASP A 851 14.11 -0.94 1.96
CA ASP A 851 13.01 -1.46 2.79
C ASP A 851 13.34 -1.26 4.27
N TYR A 852 12.33 -0.96 5.09
CA TYR A 852 12.48 -0.70 6.52
C TYR A 852 12.04 -1.87 7.39
N VAL A 853 12.63 -1.97 8.59
CA VAL A 853 12.14 -2.84 9.66
C VAL A 853 10.85 -2.24 10.22
N LEU A 854 9.71 -2.81 9.84
CA LEU A 854 8.38 -2.23 10.08
C LEU A 854 8.08 -2.00 11.57
N ALA A 855 8.47 -2.94 12.43
CA ALA A 855 8.29 -2.85 13.89
C ALA A 855 8.98 -1.62 14.53
N GLU A 856 9.96 -1.01 13.86
CA GLU A 856 10.64 0.21 14.32
C GLU A 856 10.09 1.49 13.64
N ASN A 857 9.20 1.33 12.67
CA ASN A 857 8.77 2.37 11.70
C ASN A 857 7.24 2.59 11.66
N VAL A 858 6.56 2.32 12.77
CA VAL A 858 5.19 2.80 13.03
C VAL A 858 5.17 4.34 13.02
N LEU A 859 4.16 4.91 12.37
CA LEU A 859 3.93 6.35 12.19
C LEU A 859 2.76 6.87 13.03
N ASP A 860 1.68 6.10 13.10
CA ASP A 860 0.47 6.38 13.89
C ASP A 860 -0.22 5.07 14.28
N THR A 861 -0.90 5.06 15.42
CA THR A 861 -1.75 3.94 15.88
C THR A 861 -2.99 4.52 16.55
N PHE A 862 -4.16 4.22 15.98
CA PHE A 862 -5.45 4.74 16.45
C PHE A 862 -6.50 3.65 16.52
N THR A 863 -7.22 3.56 17.65
CA THR A 863 -8.29 2.57 17.87
C THR A 863 -9.61 3.28 18.17
N ILE A 864 -10.69 2.85 17.51
CA ILE A 864 -12.05 3.11 17.98
C ILE A 864 -12.65 1.82 18.56
N GLU A 865 -13.35 1.94 19.68
CA GLU A 865 -13.96 0.83 20.42
C GLU A 865 -15.45 1.09 20.67
N LYS A 866 -16.29 0.12 20.36
CA LYS A 866 -17.71 0.10 20.70
C LYS A 866 -17.92 -0.59 22.05
N THR A 867 -18.81 -0.04 22.86
CA THR A 867 -19.15 -0.56 24.18
C THR A 867 -20.18 -1.69 24.05
N PRO A 868 -19.87 -2.95 24.44
CA PRO A 868 -20.78 -4.07 24.23
C PRO A 868 -22.12 -3.88 24.96
N GLY A 869 -23.19 -3.65 24.19
CA GLY A 869 -24.53 -3.37 24.71
C GLY A 869 -25.12 -2.02 24.31
N GLU A 870 -24.38 -1.17 23.58
CA GLU A 870 -24.90 0.08 23.01
C GLU A 870 -25.19 0.02 21.49
N ASP A 871 -24.76 -1.05 20.79
CA ASP A 871 -25.15 -1.33 19.39
C ASP A 871 -26.59 -1.85 19.25
N GLU A 872 -27.57 -1.00 19.56
CA GLU A 872 -28.71 -0.84 18.65
C GLU A 872 -28.24 0.11 17.53
N PRO A 873 -28.49 -0.18 16.25
CA PRO A 873 -27.89 0.59 15.17
C PRO A 873 -28.40 2.03 15.14
N ALA A 874 -27.55 2.97 14.71
CA ALA A 874 -27.98 4.31 14.30
C ALA A 874 -28.72 4.29 12.93
N ALA A 875 -29.68 3.38 12.80
CA ALA A 875 -30.74 3.35 11.80
C ALA A 875 -32.06 3.41 12.58
N ASP A 876 -32.96 4.29 12.15
CA ASP A 876 -34.14 4.71 12.93
C ASP A 876 -33.76 5.43 14.25
N LYS A 877 -33.52 6.75 14.14
CA LYS A 877 -33.35 7.66 15.29
C LYS A 877 -34.71 7.91 15.96
N THR A 878 -35.31 6.86 16.51
CA THR A 878 -36.68 6.84 17.05
C THR A 878 -36.77 7.59 18.37
N PHE A 879 -37.25 8.83 18.30
CA PHE A 879 -37.63 9.58 19.49
C PHE A 879 -38.81 8.89 20.18
N ALA A 880 -38.72 8.70 21.50
CA ALA A 880 -39.70 7.96 22.28
C ALA A 880 -41.09 8.63 22.32
N ASP A 881 -41.17 9.92 21.99
CA ASP A 881 -42.42 10.67 21.86
C ASP A 881 -42.99 10.70 20.42
N VAL A 882 -42.29 10.07 19.47
CA VAL A 882 -42.72 9.90 18.07
C VAL A 882 -43.16 8.46 17.78
N GLU A 883 -42.86 7.50 18.66
CA GLU A 883 -43.33 6.12 18.49
C GLU A 883 -44.85 5.98 18.55
N GLY A 884 -45.42 5.31 17.55
CA GLY A 884 -46.86 5.26 17.31
C GLY A 884 -47.51 6.60 16.93
N HIS A 885 -46.77 7.70 16.79
CA HIS A 885 -47.30 9.01 16.41
C HIS A 885 -47.60 9.06 14.90
N TRP A 886 -48.70 9.73 14.51
CA TRP A 886 -49.17 9.78 13.11
C TRP A 886 -48.12 10.32 12.14
N ALA A 887 -47.24 11.19 12.63
CA ALA A 887 -46.20 11.84 11.84
C ALA A 887 -44.85 11.09 11.82
N LYS A 888 -44.72 9.86 12.35
CA LYS A 888 -43.42 9.17 12.43
C LYS A 888 -42.65 9.23 11.11
N GLN A 889 -43.26 8.78 10.01
CA GLN A 889 -42.63 8.82 8.67
C GLN A 889 -42.19 10.23 8.23
N ALA A 890 -42.92 11.28 8.63
CA ALA A 890 -42.55 12.65 8.33
C ALA A 890 -41.36 13.13 9.16
N VAL A 891 -41.33 12.77 10.46
CA VAL A 891 -40.21 13.06 11.37
C VAL A 891 -38.96 12.31 10.94
N ASP A 892 -39.06 11.00 10.70
CA ASP A 892 -37.98 10.15 10.17
C ASP A 892 -37.38 10.79 8.91
N TYR A 893 -38.23 11.21 7.97
CA TYR A 893 -37.79 11.85 6.72
C TYR A 893 -37.06 13.18 6.96
N VAL A 894 -37.62 14.12 7.73
CA VAL A 894 -36.96 15.42 7.94
C VAL A 894 -35.68 15.30 8.79
N VAL A 895 -35.55 14.28 9.63
CA VAL A 895 -34.33 14.01 10.40
C VAL A 895 -33.26 13.33 9.55
N ALA A 896 -33.60 12.29 8.79
CA ALA A 896 -32.67 11.58 7.90
C ALA A 896 -32.15 12.45 6.73
N ASN A 897 -32.88 13.53 6.37
CA ASN A 897 -32.48 14.51 5.36
C ASN A 897 -31.88 15.80 5.96
N GLY A 898 -31.62 15.85 7.29
CA GLY A 898 -31.02 17.02 7.96
C GLY A 898 -31.87 18.30 7.95
N ILE A 899 -33.17 18.19 7.64
CA ILE A 899 -34.11 19.33 7.54
C ILE A 899 -34.57 19.79 8.93
N MET A 900 -34.74 18.87 9.89
CA MET A 900 -35.08 19.19 11.27
C MET A 900 -34.34 18.28 12.25
N SER A 901 -33.96 18.81 13.41
CA SER A 901 -33.41 18.06 14.55
C SER A 901 -34.45 17.84 15.65
N GLY A 902 -34.25 16.81 16.48
CA GLY A 902 -34.93 16.66 17.77
C GLY A 902 -34.39 17.64 18.82
N TYR A 903 -35.00 17.69 20.00
CA TYR A 903 -34.51 18.52 21.12
C TYR A 903 -33.27 17.92 21.79
N ASN A 904 -33.11 16.59 21.69
CA ASN A 904 -32.00 15.79 22.19
C ASN A 904 -32.04 14.43 21.47
N ALA A 905 -31.40 13.39 22.02
CA ALA A 905 -31.37 12.05 21.42
C ALA A 905 -32.72 11.31 21.45
N ASP A 906 -33.52 11.49 22.52
CA ASP A 906 -34.72 10.69 22.81
C ASP A 906 -36.07 11.42 22.59
N LYS A 907 -36.08 12.76 22.43
CA LYS A 907 -37.29 13.57 22.27
C LYS A 907 -37.28 14.45 21.00
N PHE A 908 -38.31 14.32 20.16
CA PHE A 908 -38.56 15.25 19.04
C PHE A 908 -39.50 16.38 19.41
N GLY A 909 -40.46 16.16 20.32
CA GLY A 909 -41.56 17.07 20.61
C GLY A 909 -42.49 17.29 19.43
N PRO A 910 -43.18 16.24 18.90
CA PRO A 910 -44.01 16.36 17.70
C PRO A 910 -45.19 17.32 17.87
N ASP A 911 -45.78 17.38 19.07
CA ASP A 911 -46.91 18.28 19.40
C ASP A 911 -46.47 19.70 19.83
N ASP A 912 -45.18 19.93 20.07
CA ASP A 912 -44.68 21.26 20.43
C ASP A 912 -44.75 22.22 19.22
N THR A 913 -45.13 23.48 19.44
CA THR A 913 -45.30 24.49 18.38
C THR A 913 -43.97 25.10 17.92
N LEU A 914 -43.76 25.31 16.62
CA LEU A 914 -42.62 26.13 16.15
C LEU A 914 -42.87 27.63 16.39
N ASN A 915 -41.80 28.34 16.73
CA ASN A 915 -41.75 29.79 16.55
C ASN A 915 -41.43 30.15 15.07
N ARG A 916 -41.67 31.40 14.70
CA ARG A 916 -41.44 31.89 13.33
C ARG A 916 -39.96 31.87 12.93
N ALA A 917 -39.04 32.03 13.87
CA ALA A 917 -37.60 31.96 13.62
C ALA A 917 -37.13 30.56 13.20
N MET A 918 -37.61 29.50 13.87
CA MET A 918 -37.23 28.10 13.59
C MET A 918 -37.53 27.71 12.15
N VAL A 919 -38.70 28.10 11.61
CA VAL A 919 -39.06 27.82 10.20
C VAL A 919 -38.07 28.47 9.22
N VAL A 920 -37.64 29.70 9.48
CA VAL A 920 -36.68 30.39 8.61
C VAL A 920 -35.27 29.82 8.77
N GLN A 921 -34.88 29.41 9.99
CA GLN A 921 -33.60 28.75 10.26
C GLN A 921 -33.49 27.41 9.53
N VAL A 922 -34.56 26.59 9.52
CA VAL A 922 -34.63 25.34 8.75
C VAL A 922 -34.36 25.58 7.27
N LEU A 923 -34.97 26.60 6.67
CA LEU A 923 -34.78 26.92 5.25
C LEU A 923 -33.40 27.53 4.96
N TYR A 924 -32.86 28.34 5.88
CA TYR A 924 -31.49 28.87 5.78
C TYR A 924 -30.42 27.77 5.89
N ASN A 925 -30.61 26.81 6.80
CA ASN A 925 -29.77 25.62 6.90
C ASN A 925 -29.88 24.76 5.62
N ARG A 926 -31.09 24.55 5.07
CA ARG A 926 -31.31 23.83 3.81
C ARG A 926 -30.55 24.45 2.63
N GLU A 927 -30.50 25.78 2.54
CA GLU A 927 -29.70 26.51 1.55
C GLU A 927 -28.17 26.46 1.80
N GLY A 928 -27.72 25.75 2.84
CA GLY A 928 -26.31 25.68 3.22
C GLY A 928 -25.77 27.03 3.67
N GLN A 929 -26.54 27.71 4.54
CA GLN A 929 -26.20 28.94 5.25
C GLN A 929 -25.48 30.01 4.39
N PRO A 930 -26.10 30.50 3.30
CA PRO A 930 -25.46 31.41 2.36
C PRO A 930 -24.97 32.71 3.02
N ALA A 931 -23.73 33.09 2.70
CA ALA A 931 -23.04 34.25 3.26
C ALA A 931 -23.80 35.56 3.00
N LEU A 932 -23.92 36.40 4.03
CA LEU A 932 -24.81 37.56 4.01
C LEU A 932 -24.33 38.72 3.14
N ASN A 933 -23.04 38.83 2.82
CA ASN A 933 -22.50 39.77 1.82
C ASN A 933 -23.01 41.23 1.90
N GLY A 934 -23.18 41.75 3.12
CA GLY A 934 -23.68 43.13 3.37
C GLY A 934 -25.21 43.28 3.35
N LEU A 935 -25.97 42.20 3.18
CA LEU A 935 -27.42 42.18 3.41
C LEU A 935 -27.75 42.56 4.86
N THR A 936 -28.84 43.28 5.04
CA THR A 936 -29.35 43.72 6.34
C THR A 936 -30.87 43.68 6.35
N HIS A 937 -31.47 43.47 7.52
CA HIS A 937 -32.91 43.65 7.74
C HIS A 937 -33.19 44.97 8.49
N SER A 938 -34.45 45.36 8.57
CA SER A 938 -34.89 46.54 9.34
C SER A 938 -35.70 46.17 10.59
N PHE A 939 -35.54 44.96 11.11
CA PHE A 939 -36.31 44.46 12.25
C PHE A 939 -35.62 44.80 13.57
N SER A 940 -36.35 45.52 14.43
CA SER A 940 -35.84 46.00 15.73
C SER A 940 -35.83 44.94 16.83
N ASP A 941 -36.57 43.86 16.64
CA ASP A 941 -36.71 42.69 17.52
C ASP A 941 -35.84 41.50 17.08
N VAL A 942 -34.91 41.71 16.13
CA VAL A 942 -33.97 40.70 15.63
C VAL A 942 -32.53 41.19 15.81
N PRO A 943 -32.02 41.29 17.05
CA PRO A 943 -30.69 41.82 17.31
C PRO A 943 -29.58 40.92 16.74
N THR A 944 -28.45 41.53 16.36
CA THR A 944 -27.25 40.84 15.88
C THR A 944 -26.72 39.87 16.93
N GLY A 945 -26.26 38.69 16.50
CA GLY A 945 -25.74 37.65 17.40
C GLY A 945 -26.78 36.73 18.03
N GLN A 946 -28.07 36.88 17.72
CA GLN A 946 -29.07 35.82 17.95
C GLN A 946 -28.92 34.71 16.92
N TRP A 947 -29.19 33.46 17.30
CA TRP A 947 -29.07 32.29 16.42
C TRP A 947 -29.82 32.47 15.09
N TYR A 948 -31.04 33.00 15.14
CA TYR A 948 -31.87 33.30 13.96
C TYR A 948 -31.47 34.55 13.17
N ASN A 949 -30.52 35.37 13.63
CA ASN A 949 -30.26 36.69 13.02
C ASN A 949 -29.80 36.56 11.55
N ASN A 950 -28.95 35.57 11.26
CA ASN A 950 -28.47 35.31 9.90
C ASN A 950 -29.61 34.80 9.00
N ALA A 951 -30.36 33.81 9.47
CA ALA A 951 -31.49 33.24 8.73
C ALA A 951 -32.59 34.28 8.43
N VAL A 952 -32.93 35.14 9.39
CA VAL A 952 -33.92 36.22 9.18
C VAL A 952 -33.37 37.31 8.26
N THR A 953 -32.07 37.62 8.32
CA THR A 953 -31.44 38.56 7.37
C THR A 953 -31.51 38.02 5.94
N TRP A 954 -31.07 36.78 5.72
CA TRP A 954 -31.15 36.10 4.43
C TRP A 954 -32.59 35.98 3.93
N GLY A 955 -33.51 35.48 4.78
CA GLY A 955 -34.90 35.23 4.41
C GLY A 955 -35.68 36.51 4.11
N SER A 956 -35.35 37.62 4.79
CA SER A 956 -35.92 38.94 4.49
C SER A 956 -35.38 39.52 3.19
N ALA A 957 -34.08 39.34 2.90
CA ALA A 957 -33.47 39.82 1.66
C ALA A 957 -33.99 39.07 0.43
N ASN A 958 -34.15 37.74 0.54
CA ASN A 958 -34.66 36.87 -0.51
C ASN A 958 -36.19 36.79 -0.56
N LYS A 959 -36.90 37.61 0.25
CA LYS A 959 -38.37 37.72 0.32
C LYS A 959 -39.11 36.45 0.77
N VAL A 960 -38.39 35.44 1.26
CA VAL A 960 -38.94 34.25 1.93
C VAL A 960 -39.87 34.66 3.07
N VAL A 961 -39.48 35.70 3.82
CA VAL A 961 -40.29 36.28 4.91
C VAL A 961 -40.40 37.80 4.85
N SER A 962 -41.56 38.28 5.29
CA SER A 962 -41.80 39.67 5.71
C SER A 962 -41.96 39.75 7.23
N GLY A 963 -41.82 40.96 7.79
CA GLY A 963 -42.23 41.25 9.17
C GLY A 963 -43.74 41.47 9.31
N TYR A 964 -44.20 41.61 10.57
CA TYR A 964 -45.60 41.89 10.95
C TYR A 964 -46.00 43.37 10.75
N GLY A 965 -45.13 44.19 10.15
CA GLY A 965 -45.24 45.65 10.17
C GLY A 965 -44.57 46.28 11.39
N GLY A 966 -44.62 47.61 11.50
CA GLY A 966 -44.05 48.34 12.65
C GLY A 966 -42.53 48.25 12.84
N GLY A 967 -41.79 47.59 11.94
CA GLY A 967 -40.37 47.28 12.12
C GLY A 967 -40.11 46.04 12.99
N LEU A 968 -41.06 45.09 13.05
CA LEU A 968 -40.98 43.86 13.83
C LEU A 968 -41.07 42.60 12.95
N PHE A 969 -40.23 41.61 13.21
CA PHE A 969 -40.29 40.27 12.63
C PHE A 969 -41.08 39.28 13.48
N LYS A 970 -40.98 39.44 14.81
CA LYS A 970 -41.42 38.52 15.87
C LYS A 970 -40.83 37.11 15.73
N PRO A 971 -39.54 36.91 16.08
CA PRO A 971 -38.90 35.60 15.98
C PRO A 971 -39.57 34.53 16.86
N GLU A 972 -40.01 34.92 18.06
CA GLU A 972 -40.58 34.02 19.09
C GLU A 972 -42.11 33.87 19.02
N ASP A 973 -42.83 34.55 18.12
CA ASP A 973 -44.26 34.29 17.92
C ASP A 973 -44.43 32.89 17.29
N ALA A 974 -45.32 32.07 17.85
CA ALA A 974 -45.67 30.76 17.30
C ALA A 974 -46.27 30.91 15.89
N VAL A 975 -45.75 30.14 14.94
CA VAL A 975 -46.17 30.18 13.53
C VAL A 975 -47.49 29.44 13.34
N THR A 976 -48.33 29.86 12.39
CA THR A 976 -49.57 29.16 12.03
C THR A 976 -49.42 28.35 10.74
N VAL A 977 -50.30 27.37 10.51
CA VAL A 977 -50.27 26.52 9.29
C VAL A 977 -50.31 27.37 8.01
N GLU A 978 -51.16 28.42 7.98
CA GLU A 978 -51.21 29.38 6.87
C GLU A 978 -49.91 30.20 6.69
N GLN A 979 -49.20 30.49 7.79
CA GLN A 979 -47.89 31.16 7.69
C GLN A 979 -46.81 30.22 7.17
N VAL A 980 -46.80 28.94 7.56
CA VAL A 980 -45.86 27.96 7.00
C VAL A 980 -46.09 27.78 5.49
N ALA A 981 -47.35 27.70 5.05
CA ALA A 981 -47.70 27.65 3.62
C ALA A 981 -47.21 28.88 2.85
N VAL A 982 -47.41 30.10 3.38
CA VAL A 982 -46.88 31.34 2.78
C VAL A 982 -45.35 31.37 2.74
N ILE A 983 -44.67 30.90 3.79
CA ILE A 983 -43.20 30.87 3.83
C ILE A 983 -42.65 29.89 2.77
N LEU A 984 -43.19 28.67 2.69
CA LEU A 984 -42.77 27.67 1.68
C LEU A 984 -43.07 28.12 0.24
N ARG A 985 -44.19 28.83 0.03
CA ARG A 985 -44.50 29.44 -1.26
C ARG A 985 -43.49 30.52 -1.65
N ASN A 986 -43.20 31.45 -0.75
CA ASN A 986 -42.25 32.53 -1.00
C ASN A 986 -40.83 32.00 -1.23
N TYR A 987 -40.44 30.94 -0.50
CA TYR A 987 -39.17 30.24 -0.64
C TYR A 987 -39.01 29.58 -2.01
N SER A 988 -40.03 28.86 -2.48
CA SER A 988 -40.02 28.20 -3.80
C SER A 988 -40.30 29.15 -4.98
N GLY A 989 -40.77 30.37 -4.73
CA GLY A 989 -41.27 31.27 -5.77
C GLY A 989 -42.57 30.80 -6.43
N GLY A 990 -43.38 30.01 -5.70
CA GLY A 990 -44.61 29.39 -6.24
C GLY A 990 -45.64 30.42 -6.75
N PRO A 991 -46.43 30.08 -7.79
CA PRO A 991 -47.49 30.96 -8.32
C PRO A 991 -48.63 31.16 -7.31
N ASP A 992 -49.48 32.16 -7.53
CA ASP A 992 -50.75 32.32 -6.80
C ASP A 992 -51.70 31.18 -7.23
N GLY A 993 -52.05 30.27 -6.31
CA GLY A 993 -52.87 29.09 -6.61
C GLY A 993 -54.35 29.29 -6.28
N ASN A 994 -55.23 28.55 -6.95
CA ASN A 994 -56.69 28.61 -6.81
C ASN A 994 -57.30 27.27 -6.34
N GLY A 995 -56.51 26.45 -5.64
CA GLY A 995 -56.92 25.16 -5.07
C GLY A 995 -58.11 25.25 -4.12
N ASP A 996 -58.81 24.13 -3.94
CA ASP A 996 -60.06 24.08 -3.15
C ASP A 996 -59.78 24.25 -1.65
N LEU A 997 -60.02 25.47 -1.16
CA LEU A 997 -59.87 25.85 0.24
C LEU A 997 -60.99 25.32 1.16
N SER A 998 -61.97 24.55 0.67
CA SER A 998 -63.00 23.98 1.53
C SER A 998 -62.45 23.02 2.61
N GLY A 999 -61.26 22.45 2.37
CA GLY A 999 -60.56 21.59 3.33
C GLY A 999 -59.72 22.31 4.40
N VAL A 1000 -59.39 23.61 4.25
CA VAL A 1000 -58.42 24.28 5.14
C VAL A 1000 -59.04 24.99 6.36
N GLY A 1001 -60.36 24.87 6.55
CA GLY A 1001 -61.09 25.48 7.68
C GLY A 1001 -61.08 27.01 7.65
N SER A 1002 -60.90 27.65 8.82
CA SER A 1002 -60.74 29.10 8.89
C SER A 1002 -59.33 29.51 8.43
N TYR A 1003 -59.24 30.45 7.50
CA TYR A 1003 -57.99 31.02 6.99
C TYR A 1003 -58.09 32.55 6.84
N SER A 1004 -56.94 33.21 6.89
CA SER A 1004 -56.80 34.64 6.64
C SER A 1004 -56.78 34.94 5.14
N GLY A 1005 -57.49 36.00 4.72
CA GLY A 1005 -57.57 36.38 3.30
C GLY A 1005 -56.24 36.74 2.62
N TRP A 1006 -55.18 37.05 3.38
CA TRP A 1006 -53.83 37.27 2.84
C TRP A 1006 -53.02 35.98 2.60
N ALA A 1007 -53.50 34.83 3.10
CA ALA A 1007 -52.89 33.52 2.89
C ALA A 1007 -53.60 32.69 1.80
N ALA A 1008 -54.75 33.17 1.28
CA ALA A 1008 -55.62 32.43 0.36
C ALA A 1008 -54.86 31.85 -0.84
N ASP A 1009 -54.09 32.69 -1.55
CA ASP A 1009 -53.35 32.31 -2.76
C ASP A 1009 -52.22 31.31 -2.49
N ALA A 1010 -51.67 31.32 -1.27
CA ALA A 1010 -50.61 30.41 -0.84
C ALA A 1010 -51.15 29.08 -0.31
N LEU A 1011 -52.30 29.10 0.38
CA LEU A 1011 -53.04 27.89 0.74
C LEU A 1011 -53.57 27.20 -0.53
N GLY A 1012 -54.05 27.96 -1.52
CA GLY A 1012 -54.52 27.43 -2.80
C GLY A 1012 -53.39 26.73 -3.56
N TRP A 1013 -52.21 27.34 -3.60
CA TRP A 1013 -50.99 26.72 -4.12
C TRP A 1013 -50.55 25.49 -3.32
N ALA A 1014 -50.62 25.54 -1.97
CA ALA A 1014 -50.22 24.43 -1.11
C ALA A 1014 -51.17 23.21 -1.20
N VAL A 1015 -52.45 23.43 -1.54
CA VAL A 1015 -53.39 22.37 -1.94
C VAL A 1015 -53.05 21.84 -3.33
N GLU A 1016 -52.85 22.70 -4.33
CA GLU A 1016 -52.49 22.29 -5.70
C GLU A 1016 -51.17 21.50 -5.78
N ALA A 1017 -50.21 21.80 -4.89
CA ALA A 1017 -48.91 21.14 -4.81
C ALA A 1017 -48.87 19.93 -3.83
N GLY A 1018 -49.99 19.53 -3.23
CA GLY A 1018 -50.06 18.43 -2.25
C GLY A 1018 -49.27 18.66 -0.95
N ILE A 1019 -48.89 19.91 -0.64
CA ILE A 1019 -48.08 20.25 0.54
C ILE A 1019 -48.88 20.05 1.82
N LEU A 1020 -50.20 20.26 1.77
CA LEU A 1020 -51.12 20.05 2.89
C LEU A 1020 -51.65 18.60 3.00
N ASP A 1021 -51.24 17.69 2.10
CA ASP A 1021 -51.75 16.32 2.08
C ASP A 1021 -51.37 15.56 3.35
N ASN A 1022 -52.37 14.97 4.01
CA ASN A 1022 -52.25 14.24 5.27
C ASN A 1022 -51.70 15.07 6.45
N VAL A 1023 -51.70 16.40 6.37
CA VAL A 1023 -51.42 17.28 7.53
C VAL A 1023 -52.72 17.42 8.34
N PRO A 1024 -52.80 16.95 9.60
CA PRO A 1024 -54.01 17.05 10.40
C PRO A 1024 -54.09 18.40 11.11
N PHE A 1025 -54.93 19.30 10.61
CA PHE A 1025 -55.26 20.59 11.22
C PHE A 1025 -56.76 20.89 11.07
N THR A 1026 -57.32 21.77 11.90
CA THR A 1026 -58.77 22.12 11.85
C THR A 1026 -59.02 23.47 11.19
N ASN A 1027 -58.11 24.42 11.35
CA ASN A 1027 -58.14 25.75 10.74
C ASN A 1027 -56.72 26.16 10.37
N ALA A 1028 -56.52 26.64 9.15
CA ALA A 1028 -55.23 27.16 8.70
C ALA A 1028 -54.68 28.31 9.60
N THR A 1029 -55.54 29.01 10.35
CA THR A 1029 -55.16 29.99 11.40
C THR A 1029 -54.61 29.39 12.70
N GLU A 1030 -54.60 28.07 12.90
CA GLU A 1030 -54.09 27.45 14.13
C GLU A 1030 -52.56 27.33 14.14
N GLN A 1031 -51.97 27.26 15.34
CA GLN A 1031 -50.51 27.19 15.53
C GLN A 1031 -49.96 25.85 15.01
N ALA A 1032 -48.90 25.90 14.21
CA ALA A 1032 -48.32 24.72 13.60
C ALA A 1032 -47.41 23.96 14.57
N THR A 1033 -47.68 22.67 14.77
CA THR A 1033 -46.81 21.77 15.53
C THR A 1033 -45.59 21.35 14.72
N ARG A 1034 -44.57 20.81 15.40
CA ARG A 1034 -43.38 20.22 14.77
C ARG A 1034 -43.72 19.05 13.87
N ALA A 1035 -44.72 18.24 14.22
CA ALA A 1035 -45.24 17.17 13.37
C ALA A 1035 -45.96 17.68 12.11
N GLN A 1036 -46.86 18.67 12.25
CA GLN A 1036 -47.54 19.29 11.10
C GLN A 1036 -46.52 19.90 10.13
N THR A 1037 -45.53 20.60 10.66
CA THR A 1037 -44.47 21.25 9.87
C THR A 1037 -43.53 20.23 9.22
N ALA A 1038 -43.17 19.14 9.91
CA ALA A 1038 -42.40 18.04 9.33
C ALA A 1038 -43.15 17.38 8.15
N GLN A 1039 -44.46 17.15 8.27
CA GLN A 1039 -45.29 16.62 7.19
C GLN A 1039 -45.34 17.58 5.99
N MET A 1040 -45.55 18.88 6.22
CA MET A 1040 -45.52 19.89 5.16
C MET A 1040 -44.16 19.96 4.45
N LEU A 1041 -43.05 19.88 5.19
CA LEU A 1041 -41.68 19.86 4.64
C LEU A 1041 -41.40 18.58 3.85
N MET A 1042 -41.80 17.41 4.36
CA MET A 1042 -41.69 16.13 3.63
C MET A 1042 -42.49 16.17 2.33
N ASN A 1043 -43.74 16.68 2.36
CA ASN A 1043 -44.56 16.81 1.16
C ASN A 1043 -43.91 17.76 0.17
N PHE A 1044 -43.51 18.96 0.60
CA PHE A 1044 -42.85 19.97 -0.21
C PHE A 1044 -41.59 19.44 -0.92
N CYS A 1045 -40.70 18.74 -0.21
CA CYS A 1045 -39.49 18.15 -0.80
C CYS A 1045 -39.76 16.95 -1.71
N LYS A 1046 -40.95 16.33 -1.66
CA LYS A 1046 -41.36 15.23 -2.56
C LYS A 1046 -42.17 15.69 -3.76
N THR A 1047 -42.84 16.85 -3.69
CA THR A 1047 -43.73 17.35 -4.76
C THR A 1047 -43.16 18.51 -5.58
N THR A 1048 -42.27 19.32 -5.00
CA THR A 1048 -41.56 20.40 -5.72
C THR A 1048 -40.17 19.94 -6.19
N LYS A 1049 -39.75 20.41 -7.36
CA LYS A 1049 -38.50 20.04 -8.06
C LYS A 1049 -37.67 21.27 -8.41
#